data_AF-A0A957F1H8-F1
#
_entry.id   AF-A0A957F1H8-F1
#
_cell.length_a   1.000
_cell.length_b   1.000
_cell.length_c   1.000
_cell.angle_alpha   90.00
_cell.angle_beta   90.00
_cell.angle_gamma   90.00
#
_symmetry.space_group_name_H-M   'P 1'
#
loop_
_entity.id
_entity.type
_entity.pdbx_description
1 polymer ?
#
loop_
_entity_poly.entity_id
_entity_poly.type
_entity_poly.pdbx_seq_one_letter_code
_entity_poly.pdbx_strand_id
1 'polypeptide(L)'
;MVETMTYLDSCQLQHVHVGYGELGRHGRLGYEGKTVTVQGRPYPHALSTHPPAHLRFQLDGRFTHFHCHVALNDDVPAGRSHADFTLLVDGRRVATAPYVVAGAAPRPLDASLAGARTLELIVRTSRWEHCHAVWLDPRLATTAVSAAHTPLIDCLGRTEISRPAAPLRARRCIASVVSPGFEGLLDDMLGSLAANGGCQDALLVVFVVGDGAAARAVLQKYGAVAIPCRPHARVNPTVKAALYSIAHVVDAEQFVCLDADMLVLDDLNPLFAAIDALPEGRILACREGNGRGWHTFQNLQHALCSVYGGHERDLRRLVGNPNGEGAYPLVVNDGLFAGGRAALLALDGTIRAMTQAPAWTDERRDIWWRNQFVFNLALARLHCGVELDETYNVQLNSHEVEWGEENGRLHATWHERPARVLHFNGLGRQKYPAWRNRFAAVPDPLIGGGGGDGYAALVAALRAWVGRHGLRALAWSFYGRADAQHAAVADPATFPLLALLHYLVRANGCVRVLETGTARGVSAACLASAVAHRRGGRVVTFDPAVFPERETLWAALPAVQRHCIEPRAVDSLAGMAAALAAGEQYEAALLDSLHTADHVWAEFELAARLVCPGGLILIHDACLPGGSVAAALARITAAGYAVTRLWTAAAGAAEDDGLGLALIENRKSTEPPDMNKTE
;
A
#
# COMPACT_ATOMS: atom_id res chain seq x y z
N MET A 1 35.31 -19.41 -7.41
CA MET A 1 33.90 -19.28 -7.81
C MET A 1 33.64 -20.35 -8.87
N VAL A 2 32.65 -21.22 -8.67
CA VAL A 2 32.24 -22.16 -9.72
C VAL A 2 31.09 -21.47 -10.45
N GLU A 3 31.37 -20.94 -11.63
CA GLU A 3 30.34 -20.40 -12.52
C GLU A 3 29.54 -21.59 -13.07
N THR A 4 28.24 -21.62 -12.80
CA THR A 4 27.39 -22.71 -13.30
C THR A 4 26.70 -22.20 -14.54
N MET A 5 26.93 -22.84 -15.68
CA MET A 5 26.31 -22.47 -16.95
C MET A 5 25.06 -23.32 -17.20
N THR A 6 23.95 -22.66 -17.48
CA THR A 6 22.70 -23.31 -17.89
C THR A 6 22.41 -22.96 -19.35
N TYR A 7 21.97 -23.92 -20.16
CA TYR A 7 21.52 -23.64 -21.52
C TYR A 7 20.08 -23.13 -21.51
N LEU A 8 19.82 -22.04 -22.23
CA LEU A 8 18.51 -21.40 -22.34
C LEU A 8 17.46 -22.35 -22.95
N ASP A 9 17.91 -23.29 -23.79
CA ASP A 9 17.08 -24.33 -24.40
C ASP A 9 16.46 -25.30 -23.40
N SER A 10 16.81 -25.21 -22.11
CA SER A 10 16.30 -26.01 -20.99
C SER A 10 15.49 -25.16 -19.98
N CYS A 11 15.36 -23.85 -20.22
CA CYS A 11 14.64 -22.93 -19.33
C CYS A 11 13.13 -22.89 -19.59
N GLN A 12 12.37 -22.37 -18.62
CA GLN A 12 10.93 -22.19 -18.73
C GLN A 12 10.58 -21.03 -19.70
N LEU A 13 9.74 -21.33 -20.68
CA LEU A 13 9.20 -20.38 -21.65
C LEU A 13 7.85 -19.85 -21.15
N GLN A 14 7.64 -18.54 -21.26
CA GLN A 14 6.36 -17.90 -21.00
C GLN A 14 5.56 -17.65 -22.28
N HIS A 15 6.26 -17.34 -23.37
CA HIS A 15 5.65 -17.07 -24.66
C HIS A 15 6.52 -17.64 -25.78
N VAL A 16 5.87 -18.22 -26.79
CA VAL A 16 6.51 -18.80 -27.95
C VAL A 16 5.70 -18.42 -29.19
N HIS A 17 6.37 -17.77 -30.13
CA HIS A 17 5.87 -17.56 -31.48
C HIS A 17 7.01 -17.82 -32.48
N VAL A 18 6.74 -18.66 -33.48
CA VAL A 18 7.61 -18.88 -34.66
C VAL A 18 6.74 -18.83 -35.90
N GLY A 19 7.29 -18.35 -37.02
CA GLY A 19 6.56 -18.13 -38.26
C GLY A 19 6.32 -19.40 -39.08
N TYR A 20 7.06 -20.48 -38.83
CA TYR A 20 6.91 -21.76 -39.52
C TYR A 20 7.40 -22.92 -38.64
N GLY A 21 6.70 -24.05 -38.71
CA GLY A 21 6.98 -25.24 -37.91
C GLY A 21 6.76 -25.01 -36.41
N GLU A 22 7.43 -25.79 -35.58
CA GLU A 22 7.46 -25.62 -34.14
C GLU A 22 8.80 -25.03 -33.68
N LEU A 23 8.85 -24.52 -32.45
CA LEU A 23 10.11 -24.13 -31.83
C LEU A 23 11.04 -25.35 -31.71
N GLY A 24 12.17 -25.30 -32.38
CA GLY A 24 13.23 -26.29 -32.16
C GLY A 24 13.96 -26.04 -30.84
N ARG A 25 14.11 -27.08 -30.01
CA ARG A 25 14.91 -27.08 -28.77
C ARG A 25 15.87 -28.27 -28.77
N HIS A 26 16.91 -28.21 -27.94
CA HIS A 26 17.87 -29.31 -27.77
C HIS A 26 18.47 -29.77 -29.11
N GLY A 27 18.83 -28.80 -29.95
CA GLY A 27 19.49 -29.05 -31.23
C GLY A 27 18.58 -29.54 -32.35
N ARG A 28 17.25 -29.52 -32.18
CA ARG A 28 16.28 -29.82 -33.24
C ARG A 28 15.88 -28.55 -33.99
N LEU A 29 15.53 -28.66 -35.27
CA LEU A 29 15.00 -27.52 -36.04
C LEU A 29 13.52 -27.22 -35.76
N GLY A 30 12.76 -28.21 -35.26
CA GLY A 30 11.31 -28.07 -35.02
C GLY A 30 10.44 -28.39 -36.23
N TYR A 31 11.04 -28.93 -37.30
CA TYR A 31 10.36 -29.44 -38.50
C TYR A 31 11.21 -30.53 -39.17
N GLU A 32 10.56 -31.43 -39.90
CA GLU A 32 11.18 -32.46 -40.76
C GLU A 32 12.17 -33.41 -40.06
N GLY A 33 12.17 -33.49 -38.73
CA GLY A 33 13.10 -34.33 -37.96
C GLY A 33 14.58 -33.91 -38.07
N LYS A 34 14.86 -32.71 -38.59
CA LYS A 34 16.22 -32.21 -38.81
C LYS A 34 16.84 -31.61 -37.55
N THR A 35 18.17 -31.53 -37.53
CA THR A 35 18.96 -31.00 -36.42
C THR A 35 19.72 -29.72 -36.80
N VAL A 36 20.13 -28.98 -35.77
CA VAL A 36 20.90 -27.74 -35.91
C VAL A 36 22.37 -28.08 -36.21
N THR A 37 22.82 -27.68 -37.39
CA THR A 37 24.20 -27.77 -37.87
C THR A 37 24.61 -26.44 -38.49
N VAL A 38 25.77 -25.92 -38.09
CA VAL A 38 26.32 -24.69 -38.67
C VAL A 38 27.81 -24.87 -38.93
N GLN A 39 28.25 -24.59 -40.16
CA GLN A 39 29.60 -24.85 -40.65
C GLN A 39 30.06 -26.31 -40.44
N GLY A 40 29.15 -27.26 -40.66
CA GLY A 40 29.37 -28.68 -40.49
C GLY A 40 29.45 -29.16 -39.04
N ARG A 41 29.28 -28.25 -38.05
CA ARG A 41 29.30 -28.59 -36.63
C ARG A 41 27.87 -28.78 -36.10
N PRO A 42 27.55 -29.91 -35.46
CA PRO A 42 26.27 -30.09 -34.79
C PRO A 42 26.21 -29.32 -33.46
N TYR A 43 25.04 -28.77 -33.16
CA TYR A 43 24.77 -28.04 -31.91
C TYR A 43 23.67 -28.73 -31.10
N PRO A 44 24.03 -29.53 -30.07
CA PRO A 44 23.05 -30.24 -29.25
C PRO A 44 22.25 -29.30 -28.32
N HIS A 45 22.77 -28.09 -28.06
CA HIS A 45 22.09 -27.04 -27.32
C HIS A 45 21.84 -25.85 -28.24
N ALA A 46 20.65 -25.80 -28.81
CA ALA A 46 20.25 -24.73 -29.71
C ALA A 46 18.75 -24.51 -29.69
N LEU A 47 18.36 -23.28 -30.04
CA LEU A 47 16.98 -22.91 -30.34
C LEU A 47 16.86 -22.62 -31.83
N SER A 48 15.89 -23.23 -32.51
CA SER A 48 15.56 -22.92 -33.90
C SER A 48 14.26 -22.12 -33.95
N THR A 49 14.34 -20.91 -34.50
CA THR A 49 13.25 -19.93 -34.47
C THR A 49 13.01 -19.36 -35.86
N HIS A 50 12.28 -20.08 -36.70
CA HIS A 50 11.93 -19.59 -38.03
C HIS A 50 11.15 -18.26 -37.89
N PRO A 51 11.61 -17.14 -38.47
CA PRO A 51 10.98 -15.85 -38.29
C PRO A 51 9.67 -15.70 -39.09
N PRO A 52 8.81 -14.72 -38.73
CA PRO A 52 8.94 -13.83 -37.58
C PRO A 52 8.82 -14.62 -36.26
N ALA A 53 9.77 -14.42 -35.36
CA ALA A 53 9.84 -15.20 -34.13
C ALA A 53 10.01 -14.30 -32.90
N HIS A 54 9.34 -14.68 -31.82
CA HIS A 54 9.39 -14.02 -30.53
C HIS A 54 9.24 -15.03 -29.40
N LEU A 55 10.32 -15.25 -28.66
CA LEU A 55 10.33 -16.07 -27.46
C LEU A 55 10.50 -15.19 -26.23
N ARG A 56 9.80 -15.50 -25.13
CA ARG A 56 9.96 -14.85 -23.83
C ARG A 56 10.23 -15.89 -22.75
N PHE A 57 11.30 -15.67 -22.00
CA PHE A 57 11.73 -16.50 -20.88
C PHE A 57 11.61 -15.74 -19.57
N GLN A 58 11.23 -16.44 -18.51
CA GLN A 58 11.27 -15.93 -17.15
C GLN A 58 12.64 -16.26 -16.53
N LEU A 59 13.34 -15.24 -16.04
CA LEU A 59 14.68 -15.37 -15.43
C LEU A 59 14.65 -15.28 -13.90
N ASP A 60 13.65 -14.60 -13.33
CA ASP A 60 13.48 -14.39 -11.88
C ASP A 60 14.71 -13.77 -11.17
N GLY A 61 15.53 -13.01 -11.89
CA GLY A 61 16.73 -12.37 -11.34
C GLY A 61 17.90 -13.32 -11.06
N ARG A 62 17.83 -14.59 -11.49
CA ARG A 62 18.80 -15.64 -11.12
C ARG A 62 20.09 -15.65 -11.94
N PHE A 63 20.11 -14.98 -13.09
CA PHE A 63 21.22 -15.02 -14.04
C PHE A 63 21.92 -13.67 -14.11
N THR A 64 23.22 -13.67 -14.37
CA THR A 64 24.03 -12.44 -14.43
C THR A 64 24.45 -12.10 -15.85
N HIS A 65 24.54 -13.09 -16.73
CA HIS A 65 25.00 -12.90 -18.09
C HIS A 65 24.33 -13.87 -19.06
N PHE A 66 24.09 -13.39 -20.27
CA PHE A 66 23.65 -14.17 -21.43
C PHE A 66 24.73 -14.13 -22.50
N HIS A 67 25.06 -15.28 -23.07
CA HIS A 67 25.95 -15.41 -24.22
C HIS A 67 25.38 -16.43 -25.20
N CYS A 68 25.39 -16.13 -26.50
CA CYS A 68 25.10 -17.10 -27.55
C CYS A 68 25.82 -16.74 -28.85
N HIS A 69 25.76 -17.63 -29.83
CA HIS A 69 26.02 -17.27 -31.22
C HIS A 69 24.73 -17.40 -32.04
N VAL A 70 24.58 -16.56 -33.06
CA VAL A 70 23.44 -16.62 -33.98
C VAL A 70 23.90 -16.89 -35.40
N ALA A 71 23.12 -17.68 -36.13
CA ALA A 71 23.40 -18.10 -37.50
C ALA A 71 22.11 -18.54 -38.21
N LEU A 72 22.25 -18.91 -39.48
CA LEU A 72 21.26 -19.68 -40.23
C LEU A 72 21.79 -21.11 -40.40
N ASN A 73 20.91 -22.10 -40.31
CA ASN A 73 21.27 -23.52 -40.37
C ASN A 73 21.86 -23.93 -41.73
N ASP A 74 22.75 -24.93 -41.75
CA ASP A 74 23.47 -25.38 -42.95
C ASP A 74 22.58 -25.99 -44.05
N ASP A 75 21.34 -26.40 -43.73
CA ASP A 75 20.41 -26.87 -44.75
C ASP A 75 19.87 -25.73 -45.65
N VAL A 76 20.21 -24.48 -45.31
CA VAL A 76 19.96 -23.31 -46.14
C VAL A 76 21.18 -23.03 -47.03
N PRO A 77 21.03 -23.00 -48.37
CA PRO A 77 22.13 -22.67 -49.27
C PRO A 77 22.77 -21.30 -48.96
N ALA A 78 24.09 -21.20 -49.07
CA ALA A 78 24.82 -19.97 -48.77
C ALA A 78 24.27 -18.76 -49.55
N GLY A 79 24.08 -17.63 -48.86
CA GLY A 79 23.52 -16.40 -49.44
C GLY A 79 22.02 -16.42 -49.75
N ARG A 80 21.31 -17.55 -49.57
CA ARG A 80 19.89 -17.69 -49.94
C ARG A 80 18.98 -16.82 -49.07
N SER A 81 19.22 -16.80 -47.76
CA SER A 81 18.40 -16.09 -46.78
C SER A 81 19.25 -15.31 -45.76
N HIS A 82 18.60 -14.46 -44.96
CA HIS A 82 19.22 -13.71 -43.87
C HIS A 82 18.23 -13.45 -42.72
N ALA A 83 18.72 -13.10 -41.54
CA ALA A 83 17.89 -12.69 -40.41
C ALA A 83 18.54 -11.62 -39.52
N ASP A 84 17.70 -10.82 -38.85
CA ASP A 84 18.06 -9.90 -37.79
C ASP A 84 17.70 -10.50 -36.43
N PHE A 85 18.68 -10.58 -35.53
CA PHE A 85 18.49 -11.09 -34.17
C PHE A 85 18.52 -9.94 -33.17
N THR A 86 17.57 -9.92 -32.24
CA THR A 86 17.45 -8.91 -31.18
C THR A 86 17.20 -9.55 -29.83
N LEU A 87 17.91 -9.07 -28.81
CA LEU A 87 17.68 -9.39 -27.40
C LEU A 87 17.04 -8.22 -26.67
N LEU A 88 15.92 -8.48 -25.98
CA LEU A 88 15.33 -7.57 -25.00
C LEU A 88 15.51 -8.15 -23.59
N VAL A 89 15.81 -7.28 -22.63
CA VAL A 89 15.81 -7.58 -21.20
C VAL A 89 14.86 -6.62 -20.52
N ASP A 90 13.83 -7.16 -19.86
CA ASP A 90 12.75 -6.37 -19.24
C ASP A 90 12.17 -5.31 -20.17
N GLY A 91 11.88 -5.70 -21.42
CA GLY A 91 11.34 -4.84 -22.48
C GLY A 91 12.36 -3.89 -23.14
N ARG A 92 13.61 -3.83 -22.67
CA ARG A 92 14.65 -2.95 -23.23
C ARG A 92 15.60 -3.70 -24.14
N ARG A 93 15.87 -3.17 -25.35
CA ARG A 93 16.83 -3.75 -26.29
C ARG A 93 18.26 -3.60 -25.77
N VAL A 94 18.95 -4.72 -25.59
CA VAL A 94 20.30 -4.77 -25.01
C VAL A 94 21.39 -5.23 -25.97
N ALA A 95 21.05 -6.05 -26.97
CA ALA A 95 21.99 -6.49 -28.00
C ALA A 95 21.28 -6.85 -29.30
N THR A 96 21.98 -6.74 -30.42
CA THR A 96 21.46 -7.03 -31.77
C THR A 96 22.55 -7.55 -32.69
N ALA A 97 22.20 -8.50 -33.56
CA ALA A 97 23.01 -8.94 -34.69
C ALA A 97 22.18 -8.78 -35.97
N PRO A 98 22.30 -7.64 -36.67
CA PRO A 98 21.55 -7.39 -37.90
C PRO A 98 22.18 -8.12 -39.09
N TYR A 99 21.36 -8.59 -40.02
CA TYR A 99 21.75 -9.12 -41.33
C TYR A 99 22.73 -10.30 -41.27
N VAL A 100 22.36 -11.34 -40.52
CA VAL A 100 23.07 -12.63 -40.46
C VAL A 100 22.67 -13.46 -41.67
N VAL A 101 23.61 -13.78 -42.57
CA VAL A 101 23.35 -14.41 -43.87
C VAL A 101 23.64 -15.92 -43.82
N ALA A 102 22.88 -16.73 -44.56
CA ALA A 102 23.12 -18.17 -44.70
C ALA A 102 24.55 -18.47 -45.19
N GLY A 103 25.23 -19.42 -44.55
CA GLY A 103 26.62 -19.80 -44.85
C GLY A 103 27.70 -18.88 -44.25
N ALA A 104 27.32 -17.77 -43.60
CA ALA A 104 28.28 -16.93 -42.88
C ALA A 104 28.70 -17.55 -41.54
N ALA A 105 29.84 -17.11 -40.99
CA ALA A 105 30.28 -17.52 -39.67
C ALA A 105 29.27 -17.09 -38.58
N PRO A 106 29.05 -17.90 -37.53
CA PRO A 106 28.18 -17.53 -36.40
C PRO A 106 28.63 -16.21 -35.76
N ARG A 107 27.66 -15.39 -35.36
CA ARG A 107 27.93 -14.08 -34.74
C ARG A 107 27.60 -14.09 -33.25
N PRO A 108 28.49 -13.59 -32.38
CA PRO A 108 28.23 -13.57 -30.94
C PRO A 108 27.16 -12.55 -30.58
N LEU A 109 26.38 -12.87 -29.55
CA LEU A 109 25.49 -11.96 -28.84
C LEU A 109 25.68 -12.12 -27.34
N ASP A 110 25.99 -11.02 -26.68
CA ASP A 110 26.32 -10.93 -25.27
C ASP A 110 25.47 -9.86 -24.59
N ALA A 111 24.96 -10.14 -23.39
CA ALA A 111 24.19 -9.18 -22.61
C ALA A 111 24.31 -9.42 -21.09
N SER A 112 24.39 -8.34 -20.32
CA SER A 112 24.21 -8.41 -18.87
C SER A 112 22.75 -8.72 -18.52
N LEU A 113 22.55 -9.68 -17.63
CA LEU A 113 21.25 -10.07 -17.08
C LEU A 113 21.12 -9.71 -15.58
N ALA A 114 22.04 -8.93 -15.03
CA ALA A 114 22.03 -8.62 -13.59
C ALA A 114 20.69 -8.03 -13.14
N GLY A 115 19.96 -8.78 -12.31
CA GLY A 115 18.64 -8.39 -11.79
C GLY A 115 17.47 -8.53 -12.78
N ALA A 116 17.70 -9.07 -13.97
CA ALA A 116 16.71 -9.20 -15.04
C ALA A 116 15.62 -10.21 -14.67
N ARG A 117 14.34 -9.85 -14.89
CA ARG A 117 13.20 -10.77 -14.68
C ARG A 117 12.80 -11.50 -15.94
N THR A 118 12.97 -10.88 -17.10
CA THR A 118 12.55 -11.43 -18.40
C THR A 118 13.63 -11.25 -19.45
N LEU A 119 13.76 -12.25 -20.32
CA LEU A 119 14.62 -12.24 -21.50
C LEU A 119 13.78 -12.59 -22.73
N GLU A 120 13.88 -11.78 -23.77
CA GLU A 120 13.15 -11.99 -25.02
C GLU A 120 14.10 -12.10 -26.21
N LEU A 121 13.86 -13.12 -27.04
CA LEU A 121 14.61 -13.42 -28.25
C LEU A 121 13.71 -13.12 -29.43
N ILE A 122 14.09 -12.17 -30.28
CA ILE A 122 13.33 -11.75 -31.45
C ILE A 122 14.15 -11.99 -32.71
N VAL A 123 13.52 -12.62 -33.71
CA VAL A 123 14.09 -12.80 -35.05
C VAL A 123 13.16 -12.19 -36.09
N ARG A 124 13.72 -11.35 -36.96
CA ARG A 124 13.04 -10.78 -38.12
C ARG A 124 13.81 -11.06 -39.39
N THR A 125 13.12 -11.05 -40.53
CA THR A 125 13.74 -11.17 -41.85
C THR A 125 12.91 -10.45 -42.89
N SER A 126 13.54 -10.04 -43.98
CA SER A 126 12.86 -9.64 -45.22
C SER A 126 12.77 -10.77 -46.25
N ARG A 127 13.43 -11.91 -46.01
CA ARG A 127 13.43 -13.12 -46.84
C ARG A 127 12.97 -14.31 -46.03
N TRP A 128 11.66 -14.49 -45.97
CA TRP A 128 11.03 -15.54 -45.15
C TRP A 128 11.39 -16.95 -45.60
N GLU A 129 11.48 -17.20 -46.92
CA GLU A 129 11.84 -18.52 -47.46
C GLU A 129 13.21 -19.00 -46.96
N HIS A 130 13.26 -20.24 -46.47
CA HIS A 130 14.47 -20.89 -45.96
C HIS A 130 15.21 -20.09 -44.89
N CYS A 131 14.48 -19.33 -44.05
CA CYS A 131 15.09 -18.54 -42.99
C CYS A 131 15.23 -19.36 -41.70
N HIS A 132 16.03 -20.43 -41.75
CA HIS A 132 16.24 -21.35 -40.62
C HIS A 132 17.16 -20.73 -39.57
N ALA A 133 16.69 -19.70 -38.88
CA ALA A 133 17.43 -18.92 -37.91
C ALA A 133 17.61 -19.70 -36.60
N VAL A 134 18.86 -19.76 -36.12
CA VAL A 134 19.25 -20.58 -34.97
C VAL A 134 20.07 -19.76 -33.96
N TRP A 135 19.77 -20.00 -32.68
CA TRP A 135 20.53 -19.52 -31.53
C TRP A 135 21.36 -20.69 -31.01
N LEU A 136 22.67 -20.62 -31.22
CA LEU A 136 23.65 -21.66 -30.96
C LEU A 136 24.25 -21.49 -29.56
N ASP A 137 24.26 -22.58 -28.79
CA ASP A 137 24.75 -22.64 -27.41
C ASP A 137 24.32 -21.42 -26.56
N PRO A 138 23.01 -21.06 -26.50
CA PRO A 138 22.57 -19.94 -25.70
C PRO A 138 22.73 -20.29 -24.21
N ARG A 139 23.68 -19.64 -23.55
CA ARG A 139 24.11 -19.90 -22.18
C ARG A 139 23.72 -18.76 -21.28
N LEU A 140 23.27 -19.13 -20.10
CA LEU A 140 23.03 -18.25 -18.98
C LEU A 140 24.07 -18.56 -17.90
N ALA A 141 24.84 -17.57 -17.50
CA ALA A 141 25.71 -17.68 -16.35
C ALA A 141 24.90 -17.46 -15.06
N THR A 142 24.97 -18.41 -14.15
CA THR A 142 24.70 -18.15 -12.73
C THR A 142 26.02 -18.03 -12.01
N THR A 143 26.17 -16.97 -11.23
CA THR A 143 27.10 -17.04 -10.11
C THR A 143 26.45 -17.99 -9.11
N ALA A 144 27.09 -19.13 -8.81
CA ALA A 144 26.70 -19.88 -7.62
C ALA A 144 26.84 -18.90 -6.45
N VAL A 145 25.71 -18.37 -5.99
CA VAL A 145 25.64 -17.64 -4.75
C VAL A 145 25.85 -18.71 -3.69
N SER A 146 27.13 -19.01 -3.39
CA SER A 146 27.48 -19.17 -1.99
C SER A 146 27.04 -17.87 -1.35
N ALA A 147 25.84 -17.89 -0.78
CA ALA A 147 25.35 -16.84 0.07
C ALA A 147 26.15 -16.91 1.38
N ALA A 148 27.44 -16.62 1.31
CA ALA A 148 27.89 -15.52 2.14
C ALA A 148 27.19 -14.28 1.57
N HIS A 149 25.90 -14.11 1.88
CA HIS A 149 25.33 -12.77 1.89
C HIS A 149 26.32 -12.00 2.73
N THR A 150 27.05 -11.03 2.15
CA THR A 150 27.70 -10.05 3.02
C THR A 150 26.55 -9.48 3.84
N PRO A 151 26.52 -9.73 5.16
CA PRO A 151 25.44 -9.24 5.98
C PRO A 151 25.35 -7.74 5.78
N LEU A 152 24.15 -7.22 5.47
CA LEU A 152 23.97 -5.78 5.44
C LEU A 152 23.98 -5.32 6.90
N ILE A 153 25.14 -4.91 7.38
CA ILE A 153 25.24 -4.25 8.66
C ILE A 153 24.77 -2.81 8.47
N ASP A 154 23.92 -2.30 9.37
CA ASP A 154 23.53 -0.88 9.34
C ASP A 154 24.76 0.06 9.44
N CYS A 155 24.57 1.33 9.12
CA CYS A 155 25.68 2.28 9.04
C CYS A 155 26.41 2.53 10.37
N LEU A 156 25.82 2.16 11.52
CA LEU A 156 26.41 2.33 12.85
C LEU A 156 26.86 1.00 13.48
N GLY A 157 26.79 -0.11 12.75
CA GLY A 157 27.25 -1.41 13.24
C GLY A 157 26.33 -2.08 14.27
N ARG A 158 25.04 -1.73 14.33
CA ARG A 158 24.14 -2.18 15.43
C ARG A 158 23.37 -3.43 15.11
N THR A 159 22.94 -3.56 13.86
CA THR A 159 22.08 -4.62 13.39
C THR A 159 22.60 -5.20 12.07
N GLU A 160 22.55 -6.52 11.98
CA GLU A 160 22.70 -7.27 10.76
C GLU A 160 21.32 -7.46 10.13
N ILE A 161 21.09 -6.77 9.02
CA ILE A 161 19.84 -6.72 8.27
C ILE A 161 19.80 -7.89 7.29
N SER A 162 18.80 -8.76 7.46
CA SER A 162 18.51 -9.84 6.50
C SER A 162 17.80 -9.25 5.30
N ARG A 163 18.50 -9.12 4.18
CA ARG A 163 17.91 -8.60 2.95
C ARG A 163 16.76 -9.50 2.48
N PRO A 164 15.61 -8.94 2.08
CA PRO A 164 14.54 -9.70 1.44
C PRO A 164 15.07 -10.43 0.20
N ALA A 165 14.61 -11.66 -0.02
CA ALA A 165 15.00 -12.45 -1.19
C ALA A 165 14.59 -11.79 -2.52
N ALA A 166 13.46 -11.06 -2.50
CA ALA A 166 13.00 -10.24 -3.62
C ALA A 166 13.15 -8.75 -3.28
N PRO A 167 13.64 -7.90 -4.21
CA PRO A 167 13.72 -6.46 -3.98
C PRO A 167 12.34 -5.86 -3.67
N LEU A 168 12.23 -5.14 -2.56
CA LEU A 168 11.06 -4.35 -2.22
C LEU A 168 11.07 -3.06 -3.02
N ARG A 169 9.98 -2.77 -3.75
CA ARG A 169 9.84 -1.59 -4.60
C ARG A 169 8.54 -0.87 -4.28
N ALA A 170 8.58 0.45 -4.15
CA ALA A 170 7.41 1.28 -3.92
C ALA A 170 7.66 2.72 -4.36
N ARG A 171 6.63 3.54 -4.57
CA ARG A 171 6.82 4.99 -4.72
C ARG A 171 7.18 5.62 -3.37
N ARG A 172 6.39 5.29 -2.35
CA ARG A 172 6.52 5.80 -0.97
C ARG A 172 6.79 4.64 -0.03
N CYS A 173 7.66 4.87 0.94
CA CYS A 173 7.98 3.93 2.00
C CYS A 173 7.85 4.61 3.36
N ILE A 174 7.17 3.96 4.30
CA ILE A 174 7.20 4.33 5.72
C ILE A 174 7.94 3.23 6.46
N ALA A 175 8.97 3.62 7.20
CA ALA A 175 9.87 2.68 7.87
C ALA A 175 9.89 2.89 9.39
N SER A 176 9.92 1.80 10.13
CA SER A 176 10.12 1.80 11.58
C SER A 176 11.07 0.69 12.03
N VAL A 177 11.44 0.69 13.30
CA VAL A 177 12.26 -0.35 13.93
C VAL A 177 11.62 -0.77 15.24
N VAL A 178 11.67 -2.06 15.54
CA VAL A 178 11.17 -2.60 16.80
C VAL A 178 12.18 -3.57 17.40
N SER A 179 12.28 -3.54 18.72
CA SER A 179 13.06 -4.46 19.53
C SER A 179 12.15 -5.06 20.62
N PRO A 180 12.57 -6.16 21.28
CA PRO A 180 11.70 -6.88 22.21
C PRO A 180 11.23 -5.98 23.36
N GLY A 181 9.93 -6.00 23.66
CA GLY A 181 9.29 -5.18 24.68
C GLY A 181 8.69 -3.86 24.18
N PHE A 182 8.85 -3.53 22.90
CA PHE A 182 8.31 -2.32 22.27
C PHE A 182 7.16 -2.60 21.28
N GLU A 183 6.71 -3.86 21.18
CA GLU A 183 5.69 -4.30 20.22
C GLU A 183 4.35 -3.59 20.43
N GLY A 184 3.96 -3.35 21.69
CA GLY A 184 2.72 -2.61 21.99
C GLY A 184 2.78 -1.14 21.58
N LEU A 185 3.97 -0.52 21.61
CA LEU A 185 4.13 0.85 21.10
C LEU A 185 4.08 0.85 19.57
N LEU A 186 4.78 -0.10 18.93
CA LEU A 186 4.71 -0.30 17.48
C LEU A 186 3.27 -0.51 17.01
N ASP A 187 2.49 -1.32 17.71
CA ASP A 187 1.09 -1.59 17.38
C ASP A 187 0.25 -0.29 17.43
N ASP A 188 0.43 0.53 18.46
CA ASP A 188 -0.28 1.81 18.60
C ASP A 188 0.15 2.81 17.51
N MET A 189 1.45 2.84 17.19
CA MET A 189 1.99 3.68 16.12
C MET A 189 1.40 3.28 14.76
N LEU A 190 1.45 1.99 14.39
CA LEU A 190 0.92 1.50 13.12
C LEU A 190 -0.60 1.65 13.04
N GLY A 191 -1.32 1.44 14.14
CA GLY A 191 -2.77 1.64 14.20
C GLY A 191 -3.16 3.11 14.03
N SER A 192 -2.46 4.02 14.70
CA SER A 192 -2.68 5.46 14.53
C SER A 192 -2.31 5.95 13.11
N LEU A 193 -1.25 5.39 12.52
CA LEU A 193 -0.85 5.65 11.14
C LEU A 193 -1.92 5.16 10.15
N ALA A 194 -2.44 3.94 10.32
CA ALA A 194 -3.49 3.40 9.47
C ALA A 194 -4.77 4.24 9.54
N ALA A 195 -5.13 4.70 10.74
CA ALA A 195 -6.32 5.50 11.00
C ALA A 195 -6.20 6.93 10.44
N ASN A 196 -5.05 7.59 10.64
CA ASN A 196 -4.95 9.05 10.46
C ASN A 196 -3.95 9.50 9.37
N GLY A 197 -2.98 8.65 9.00
CA GLY A 197 -1.81 9.08 8.22
C GLY A 197 -2.08 9.42 6.76
N GLY A 198 -3.24 9.03 6.20
CA GLY A 198 -3.64 9.36 4.83
C GLY A 198 -2.76 8.76 3.72
N CYS A 199 -1.80 7.90 4.06
CA CYS A 199 -0.70 7.47 3.19
C CYS A 199 -0.67 5.95 2.98
N GLN A 200 -1.83 5.33 2.78
CA GLN A 200 -1.95 3.87 2.65
C GLN A 200 -1.40 3.32 1.33
N ASP A 201 -1.03 4.19 0.39
CA ASP A 201 -0.26 3.87 -0.81
C ASP A 201 1.24 3.62 -0.52
N ALA A 202 1.71 3.96 0.68
CA ALA A 202 3.09 3.74 1.09
C ALA A 202 3.33 2.29 1.54
N LEU A 203 4.46 1.72 1.12
CA LEU A 203 4.93 0.45 1.64
C LEU A 203 5.36 0.61 3.10
N LEU A 204 4.73 -0.14 4.00
CA LEU A 204 5.09 -0.17 5.42
C LEU A 204 6.17 -1.23 5.65
N VAL A 205 7.32 -0.82 6.18
CA VAL A 205 8.48 -1.69 6.44
C VAL A 205 8.94 -1.53 7.87
N VAL A 206 9.16 -2.65 8.57
CA VAL A 206 9.65 -2.61 9.96
C VAL A 206 10.85 -3.53 10.14
N PHE A 207 11.95 -2.96 10.62
CA PHE A 207 13.13 -3.71 11.06
C PHE A 207 12.83 -4.39 12.39
N VAL A 208 12.86 -5.71 12.42
CA VAL A 208 12.56 -6.52 13.61
C VAL A 208 13.86 -7.04 14.20
N VAL A 209 14.32 -6.41 15.29
CA VAL A 209 15.61 -6.70 15.92
C VAL A 209 15.45 -7.79 16.99
N GLY A 210 16.14 -8.92 16.83
CA GLY A 210 16.10 -10.02 17.81
C GLY A 210 14.93 -11.00 17.59
N ASP A 211 14.32 -11.50 18.67
CA ASP A 211 13.11 -12.32 18.55
C ASP A 211 11.96 -11.44 18.06
N GLY A 212 11.20 -11.97 17.10
CA GLY A 212 10.22 -11.23 16.34
C GLY A 212 8.84 -11.86 16.33
N ALA A 213 8.54 -12.86 17.18
CA ALA A 213 7.22 -13.52 17.13
C ALA A 213 6.06 -12.53 17.41
N ALA A 214 6.16 -11.77 18.50
CA ALA A 214 5.16 -10.75 18.85
C ALA A 214 5.13 -9.61 17.81
N ALA A 215 6.30 -9.12 17.38
CA ALA A 215 6.40 -8.11 16.34
C ALA A 215 5.74 -8.58 15.03
N ARG A 216 5.98 -9.82 14.58
CA ARG A 216 5.38 -10.36 13.35
C ARG A 216 3.85 -10.41 13.42
N ALA A 217 3.27 -10.72 14.59
CA ALA A 217 1.82 -10.67 14.77
C ALA A 217 1.26 -9.26 14.59
N VAL A 218 1.93 -8.25 15.16
CA VAL A 218 1.60 -6.83 14.97
C VAL A 218 1.74 -6.45 13.49
N LEU A 219 2.83 -6.84 12.82
CA LEU A 219 3.05 -6.48 11.41
C LEU A 219 2.01 -7.13 10.50
N GLN A 220 1.63 -8.39 10.77
CA GLN A 220 0.57 -9.08 10.01
C GLN A 220 -0.77 -8.35 10.14
N LYS A 221 -1.11 -7.86 11.34
CA LYS A 221 -2.32 -7.06 11.58
C LYS A 221 -2.41 -5.83 10.68
N TYR A 222 -1.27 -5.23 10.31
CA TYR A 222 -1.21 -4.02 9.49
C TYR A 222 -0.77 -4.22 8.04
N GLY A 223 -0.54 -5.46 7.60
CA GLY A 223 0.01 -5.74 6.27
C GLY A 223 1.44 -5.19 6.07
N ALA A 224 2.19 -4.96 7.15
CA ALA A 224 3.54 -4.40 7.10
C ALA A 224 4.59 -5.48 6.83
N VAL A 225 5.64 -5.13 6.07
CA VAL A 225 6.74 -6.04 5.72
C VAL A 225 7.75 -6.08 6.85
N ALA A 226 7.97 -7.27 7.41
CA ALA A 226 9.00 -7.53 8.41
C ALA A 226 10.37 -7.70 7.76
N ILE A 227 11.37 -6.94 8.20
CA ILE A 227 12.78 -7.13 7.85
C ILE A 227 13.52 -7.74 9.04
N PRO A 228 13.91 -9.02 9.00
CA PRO A 228 14.59 -9.65 10.13
C PRO A 228 15.97 -9.04 10.37
N CYS A 229 16.24 -8.63 11.61
CA CYS A 229 17.53 -8.07 12.02
C CYS A 229 18.13 -8.87 13.18
N ARG A 230 19.36 -9.32 13.01
CA ARG A 230 20.15 -9.91 14.10
C ARG A 230 20.89 -8.79 14.84
N PRO A 231 20.84 -8.72 16.17
CA PRO A 231 21.65 -7.78 16.92
C PRO A 231 23.14 -8.04 16.67
N HIS A 232 23.88 -7.02 16.26
CA HIS A 232 25.34 -7.07 16.11
C HIS A 232 26.07 -6.43 17.31
N ALA A 233 25.34 -5.63 18.10
CA ALA A 233 25.77 -5.04 19.36
C ALA A 233 24.66 -5.18 20.42
N ARG A 234 24.91 -4.68 21.64
CA ARG A 234 23.89 -4.64 22.71
C ARG A 234 22.67 -3.86 22.24
N VAL A 235 21.49 -4.49 22.35
CA VAL A 235 20.21 -3.85 21.99
C VAL A 235 19.93 -2.68 22.95
N ASN A 236 19.84 -1.48 22.39
CA ASN A 236 19.44 -0.23 23.00
C ASN A 236 18.93 0.69 21.86
N PRO A 237 18.48 1.94 22.10
CA PRO A 237 17.94 2.83 21.06
C PRO A 237 18.84 3.05 19.86
N THR A 238 20.15 2.81 19.95
CA THR A 238 21.05 2.92 18.80
C THR A 238 20.69 1.97 17.65
N VAL A 239 19.91 0.91 17.88
CA VAL A 239 19.38 0.04 16.81
C VAL A 239 18.49 0.79 15.80
N LYS A 240 18.03 2.01 16.15
CA LYS A 240 17.40 2.96 15.22
C LYS A 240 18.27 3.30 14.03
N ALA A 241 19.60 3.11 14.12
CA ALA A 241 20.49 3.26 12.98
C ALA A 241 20.12 2.35 11.78
N ALA A 242 19.36 1.27 11.98
CA ALA A 242 18.78 0.50 10.88
C ALA A 242 17.92 1.36 9.94
N LEU A 243 17.21 2.35 10.46
CA LEU A 243 16.40 3.29 9.68
C LEU A 243 17.25 4.18 8.77
N TYR A 244 18.49 4.49 9.16
CA TYR A 244 19.40 5.27 8.33
C TYR A 244 19.80 4.48 7.07
N SER A 245 19.79 3.15 7.16
CA SER A 245 20.15 2.22 6.07
C SER A 245 18.96 1.74 5.23
N ILE A 246 17.73 2.24 5.44
CA ILE A 246 16.52 1.74 4.77
C ILE A 246 16.58 1.78 3.24
N ALA A 247 17.24 2.79 2.65
CA ALA A 247 17.36 2.94 1.21
C ALA A 247 18.23 1.84 0.53
N HIS A 248 18.96 1.04 1.32
CA HIS A 248 19.66 -0.17 0.85
C HIS A 248 18.79 -1.42 0.88
N VAL A 249 17.62 -1.36 1.52
CA VAL A 249 16.69 -2.48 1.74
C VAL A 249 15.47 -2.35 0.83
N VAL A 250 14.97 -1.12 0.68
CA VAL A 250 13.79 -0.80 -0.14
C VAL A 250 14.21 0.16 -1.26
N ASP A 251 13.80 -0.17 -2.48
CA ASP A 251 13.93 0.70 -3.63
C ASP A 251 12.65 1.55 -3.78
N ALA A 252 12.61 2.65 -3.04
CA ALA A 252 11.52 3.62 -3.09
C ALA A 252 12.01 5.05 -3.38
N GLU A 253 11.13 5.89 -3.93
CA GLU A 253 11.45 7.29 -4.26
C GLU A 253 11.50 8.15 -3.00
N GLN A 254 10.52 7.96 -2.10
CA GLN A 254 10.30 8.78 -0.92
C GLN A 254 10.26 7.93 0.35
N PHE A 255 10.87 8.43 1.43
CA PHE A 255 10.91 7.75 2.72
C PHE A 255 10.43 8.67 3.84
N VAL A 256 9.61 8.12 4.73
CA VAL A 256 9.29 8.69 6.05
C VAL A 256 9.66 7.64 7.09
N CYS A 257 10.59 7.97 7.99
CA CYS A 257 11.02 7.10 9.07
C CYS A 257 10.38 7.57 10.37
N LEU A 258 9.80 6.63 11.14
CA LEU A 258 9.09 6.89 12.39
C LEU A 258 9.60 5.95 13.49
N ASP A 259 9.82 6.49 14.68
CA ASP A 259 10.01 5.69 15.88
C ASP A 259 8.75 4.90 16.25
N ALA A 260 8.94 3.73 16.85
CA ALA A 260 7.83 2.87 17.29
C ALA A 260 7.03 3.48 18.44
N ASP A 261 7.53 4.47 19.17
CA ASP A 261 6.84 5.17 20.27
C ASP A 261 6.20 6.50 19.84
N MET A 262 5.76 6.58 18.58
CA MET A 262 5.00 7.71 18.05
C MET A 262 3.51 7.43 17.91
N LEU A 263 2.68 8.48 18.00
CA LEU A 263 1.27 8.45 17.60
C LEU A 263 1.04 9.43 16.45
N VAL A 264 0.55 8.93 15.33
CA VAL A 264 0.14 9.72 14.16
C VAL A 264 -1.31 10.15 14.35
N LEU A 265 -1.53 11.44 14.55
CA LEU A 265 -2.85 12.03 14.81
C LEU A 265 -3.45 12.70 13.57
N ASP A 266 -2.64 12.96 12.53
CA ASP A 266 -3.08 13.64 11.31
C ASP A 266 -2.30 13.23 10.05
N ASP A 267 -2.77 13.72 8.89
CA ASP A 267 -2.30 13.36 7.56
C ASP A 267 -0.79 13.61 7.35
N LEU A 268 -0.11 12.60 6.79
CA LEU A 268 1.30 12.63 6.43
C LEU A 268 1.54 12.93 4.95
N ASN A 269 0.50 13.00 4.09
CA ASN A 269 0.67 13.42 2.69
C ASN A 269 1.40 14.75 2.50
N PRO A 270 1.19 15.79 3.34
CA PRO A 270 1.96 17.03 3.19
C PRO A 270 3.47 16.82 3.38
N LEU A 271 3.90 15.81 4.14
CA LEU A 271 5.31 15.46 4.31
C LEU A 271 5.89 14.88 3.01
N PHE A 272 5.15 13.99 2.34
CA PHE A 272 5.55 13.47 1.02
C PHE A 272 5.58 14.58 -0.03
N ALA A 273 4.60 15.49 -0.03
CA ALA A 273 4.61 16.66 -0.91
C ALA A 273 5.81 17.58 -0.64
N ALA A 274 6.23 17.72 0.62
CA ALA A 274 7.43 18.46 0.97
C ALA A 274 8.71 17.80 0.42
N ILE A 275 8.81 16.46 0.44
CA ILE A 275 9.93 15.75 -0.19
C ILE A 275 10.00 16.06 -1.70
N ASP A 276 8.86 16.02 -2.40
CA ASP A 276 8.77 16.34 -3.83
C ASP A 276 9.16 17.79 -4.16
N ALA A 277 8.88 18.73 -3.24
CA ALA A 277 9.16 20.15 -3.42
C ALA A 277 10.62 20.54 -3.10
N LEU A 278 11.35 19.70 -2.37
CA LEU A 278 12.73 19.98 -1.98
C LEU A 278 13.73 19.63 -3.09
N PRO A 279 14.86 20.33 -3.18
CA PRO A 279 15.99 19.87 -3.98
C PRO A 279 16.41 18.44 -3.59
N GLU A 280 16.92 17.67 -4.56
CA GLU A 280 17.43 16.32 -4.29
C GLU A 280 18.53 16.34 -3.22
N GLY A 281 18.56 15.31 -2.37
CA GLY A 281 19.57 15.16 -1.33
C GLY A 281 19.21 15.82 0.01
N ARG A 282 18.02 16.41 0.18
CA ARG A 282 17.57 17.01 1.44
C ARG A 282 16.90 16.01 2.38
N ILE A 283 17.08 16.23 3.69
CA ILE A 283 16.45 15.44 4.76
C ILE A 283 15.67 16.38 5.68
N LEU A 284 14.37 16.16 5.77
CA LEU A 284 13.45 16.84 6.69
C LEU A 284 13.53 16.19 8.07
N ALA A 285 13.67 17.00 9.12
CA ALA A 285 13.59 16.55 10.51
C ALA A 285 13.20 17.71 11.44
N CYS A 286 12.62 17.40 12.60
CA CYS A 286 12.24 18.40 13.59
C CYS A 286 13.39 18.69 14.56
N ARG A 287 13.48 19.93 15.03
CA ARG A 287 14.52 20.38 15.97
C ARG A 287 14.50 19.56 17.28
N GLU A 288 15.66 19.24 17.82
CA GLU A 288 15.74 18.52 19.09
C GLU A 288 15.11 19.38 20.20
N GLY A 289 14.17 18.79 20.94
CA GLY A 289 13.39 19.49 21.95
C GLY A 289 12.48 20.61 21.44
N ASN A 290 12.22 20.70 20.11
CA ASN A 290 11.38 21.70 19.41
C ASN A 290 11.52 23.12 20.01
N GLY A 291 12.73 23.67 19.88
CA GLY A 291 13.29 24.66 20.79
C GLY A 291 12.55 26.01 20.91
N ARG A 292 12.03 26.24 22.12
CA ARG A 292 12.09 27.51 22.88
C ARG A 292 12.63 27.24 24.29
N GLY A 293 13.36 28.19 24.89
CA GLY A 293 13.87 28.07 26.26
C GLY A 293 15.11 27.17 26.42
N TRP A 294 15.26 26.52 27.59
CA TRP A 294 16.46 25.78 28.01
C TRP A 294 16.85 24.57 27.13
N HIS A 295 15.97 24.13 26.23
CA HIS A 295 16.21 23.00 25.31
C HIS A 295 16.80 23.42 23.96
N THR A 296 17.09 24.71 23.74
CA THR A 296 17.60 25.21 22.47
C THR A 296 19.13 25.10 22.40
N PHE A 297 19.63 24.30 21.46
CA PHE A 297 21.07 24.25 21.16
C PHE A 297 21.48 25.38 20.21
N GLN A 298 22.64 25.97 20.46
CA GLN A 298 23.19 27.04 19.63
C GLN A 298 23.74 26.47 18.31
N ASN A 299 24.40 25.33 18.40
CA ASN A 299 24.95 24.58 17.28
C ASN A 299 25.26 23.14 17.72
N LEU A 300 25.73 22.31 16.78
CA LEU A 300 26.03 20.91 17.01
C LEU A 300 27.11 20.68 18.07
N GLN A 301 28.13 21.54 18.16
CA GLN A 301 29.17 21.45 19.20
C GLN A 301 28.59 21.73 20.60
N HIS A 302 27.69 22.70 20.73
CA HIS A 302 26.99 22.93 21.99
C HIS A 302 26.17 21.69 22.38
N ALA A 303 25.43 21.09 21.44
CA ALA A 303 24.67 19.85 21.71
C ALA A 303 25.58 18.67 22.11
N LEU A 304 26.72 18.49 21.43
CA LEU A 304 27.72 17.46 21.72
C LEU A 304 28.14 17.48 23.20
N CYS A 305 28.50 18.66 23.69
CA CYS A 305 28.98 18.84 25.05
C CYS A 305 27.85 18.79 26.09
N SER A 306 26.68 19.36 25.78
CA SER A 306 25.60 19.56 26.76
C SER A 306 24.67 18.34 26.94
N VAL A 307 24.43 17.56 25.88
CA VAL A 307 23.44 16.46 25.91
C VAL A 307 24.03 15.10 25.59
N TYR A 308 25.04 15.05 24.72
CA TYR A 308 25.64 13.78 24.30
C TYR A 308 26.90 13.41 25.10
N GLY A 309 27.29 14.26 26.06
CA GLY A 309 28.41 14.01 26.98
C GLY A 309 29.76 13.81 26.28
N GLY A 310 29.94 14.43 25.12
CA GLY A 310 31.19 14.41 24.37
C GLY A 310 32.05 15.65 24.60
N HIS A 311 33.17 15.70 23.89
CA HIS A 311 34.10 16.83 23.89
C HIS A 311 34.30 17.36 22.47
N GLU A 312 34.68 18.63 22.31
CA GLU A 312 34.95 19.25 21.00
C GLU A 312 35.93 18.43 20.14
N ARG A 313 36.96 17.83 20.76
CA ARG A 313 37.92 16.94 20.08
C ARG A 313 37.28 15.72 19.42
N ASP A 314 36.08 15.31 19.85
CA ASP A 314 35.36 14.18 19.27
C ASP A 314 34.90 14.47 17.85
N LEU A 315 34.67 15.74 17.47
CA LEU A 315 34.38 16.09 16.08
C LEU A 315 35.53 15.65 15.17
N ARG A 316 36.77 16.02 15.52
CA ARG A 316 37.98 15.60 14.78
C ARG A 316 38.13 14.09 14.78
N ARG A 317 37.83 13.43 15.90
CA ARG A 317 37.88 11.96 16.00
C ARG A 317 36.89 11.27 15.06
N LEU A 318 35.68 11.81 14.94
CA LEU A 318 34.60 11.19 14.16
C LEU A 318 34.71 11.47 12.66
N VAL A 319 35.05 12.71 12.27
CA VAL A 319 35.09 13.12 10.84
C VAL A 319 36.51 13.31 10.27
N GLY A 320 37.55 13.17 11.09
CA GLY A 320 38.95 13.33 10.70
C GLY A 320 39.37 14.79 10.54
N ASN A 321 38.82 15.48 9.53
CA ASN A 321 39.06 16.91 9.29
C ASN A 321 37.75 17.70 9.34
N PRO A 322 37.37 18.23 10.52
CA PRO A 322 36.17 19.05 10.67
C PRO A 322 36.21 20.28 9.76
N ASN A 323 35.09 20.53 9.08
CA ASN A 323 34.88 21.65 8.18
C ASN A 323 33.56 22.36 8.52
N GLY A 324 33.45 22.88 9.73
CA GLY A 324 32.30 23.68 10.17
C GLY A 324 31.11 22.88 10.74
N GLU A 325 31.22 21.56 10.88
CA GLU A 325 30.11 20.73 11.41
C GLU A 325 29.75 21.13 12.85
N GLY A 326 30.73 21.50 13.67
CA GLY A 326 30.49 21.97 15.04
C GLY A 326 29.61 23.23 15.10
N ALA A 327 29.70 24.10 14.09
CA ALA A 327 28.91 25.32 14.00
C ALA A 327 27.53 25.11 13.35
N TYR A 328 27.19 23.88 12.96
CA TYR A 328 25.93 23.58 12.30
C TYR A 328 24.72 23.90 13.21
N PRO A 329 23.77 24.75 12.78
CA PRO A 329 22.76 25.33 13.67
C PRO A 329 21.51 24.45 13.87
N LEU A 330 21.28 23.49 12.98
CA LEU A 330 20.09 22.66 13.01
C LEU A 330 20.40 21.34 13.72
N VAL A 331 20.15 21.31 15.03
CA VAL A 331 20.21 20.08 15.84
C VAL A 331 18.81 19.49 15.90
N VAL A 332 18.65 18.24 15.48
CA VAL A 332 17.35 17.57 15.28
C VAL A 332 17.21 16.30 16.10
N ASN A 333 15.96 15.92 16.32
CA ASN A 333 15.56 14.61 16.84
C ASN A 333 15.50 13.58 15.69
N ASP A 334 15.97 12.36 15.91
CA ASP A 334 16.00 11.29 14.89
C ASP A 334 14.73 10.43 14.87
N GLY A 335 13.72 10.74 15.69
CA GLY A 335 12.52 9.91 15.77
C GLY A 335 11.58 10.07 14.58
N LEU A 336 11.55 11.24 13.93
CA LEU A 336 10.92 11.42 12.63
C LEU A 336 11.90 12.14 11.71
N PHE A 337 12.20 11.50 10.58
CA PHE A 337 12.90 12.13 9.48
C PHE A 337 12.38 11.62 8.14
N ALA A 338 12.48 12.45 7.10
CA ALA A 338 11.95 12.13 5.79
C ALA A 338 12.84 12.67 4.67
N GLY A 339 12.87 11.99 3.52
CA GLY A 339 13.69 12.41 2.40
C GLY A 339 13.59 11.48 1.19
N GLY A 340 14.21 11.89 0.10
CA GLY A 340 14.32 11.08 -1.11
C GLY A 340 15.41 10.01 -0.97
N ARG A 341 15.35 8.98 -1.84
CA ARG A 341 16.31 7.87 -1.83
C ARG A 341 17.78 8.29 -1.82
N ALA A 342 18.15 9.24 -2.68
CA ALA A 342 19.52 9.74 -2.79
C ALA A 342 20.01 10.37 -1.47
N ALA A 343 19.13 11.09 -0.77
CA ALA A 343 19.45 11.72 0.51
C ALA A 343 19.76 10.68 1.59
N LEU A 344 18.93 9.63 1.69
CA LEU A 344 19.12 8.57 2.69
C LEU A 344 20.35 7.70 2.40
N LEU A 345 20.65 7.43 1.11
CA LEU A 345 21.89 6.74 0.73
C LEU A 345 23.15 7.58 1.08
N ALA A 346 23.09 8.90 0.86
CA ALA A 346 24.18 9.79 1.23
C ALA A 346 24.37 9.89 2.75
N LEU A 347 23.27 9.91 3.51
CA LEU A 347 23.29 9.85 4.97
C LEU A 347 23.98 8.59 5.48
N ASP A 348 23.52 7.41 5.04
CA ASP A 348 24.10 6.12 5.39
C ASP A 348 25.61 6.08 5.07
N GLY A 349 25.98 6.44 3.83
CA GLY A 349 27.37 6.44 3.37
C GLY A 349 28.26 7.38 4.19
N THR A 350 27.73 8.54 4.60
CA THR A 350 28.45 9.52 5.43
C THR A 350 28.68 8.99 6.84
N ILE A 351 27.68 8.32 7.44
CA ILE A 351 27.84 7.69 8.76
C ILE A 351 28.85 6.53 8.68
N ARG A 352 28.80 5.70 7.63
CA ARG A 352 29.78 4.62 7.42
C ARG A 352 31.22 5.14 7.31
N ALA A 353 31.42 6.33 6.73
CA ALA A 353 32.73 6.95 6.64
C ALA A 353 33.29 7.39 8.01
N MET A 354 32.43 7.59 9.02
CA MET A 354 32.83 7.88 10.40
C MET A 354 33.20 6.58 11.13
N THR A 355 34.35 6.00 10.79
CA THR A 355 34.78 4.67 11.29
C THR A 355 34.87 4.57 12.83
N GLN A 356 35.03 5.69 13.53
CA GLN A 356 35.07 5.77 14.99
C GLN A 356 33.68 5.95 15.64
N ALA A 357 32.63 6.20 14.85
CA ALA A 357 31.28 6.46 15.38
C ALA A 357 30.72 5.28 16.20
N PRO A 358 30.84 4.01 15.77
CA PRO A 358 30.33 2.90 16.58
C PRO A 358 30.97 2.83 17.97
N ALA A 359 32.30 2.92 18.02
CA ALA A 359 33.05 2.91 19.27
C ALA A 359 32.69 4.12 20.15
N TRP A 360 32.65 5.32 19.56
CA TRP A 360 32.29 6.54 20.27
C TRP A 360 30.90 6.42 20.90
N THR A 361 29.88 5.97 20.15
CA THR A 361 28.52 5.78 20.67
C THR A 361 28.49 4.86 21.89
N ASP A 362 29.30 3.79 21.93
CA ASP A 362 29.30 2.79 23.00
C ASP A 362 30.06 3.21 24.27
N GLU A 363 30.88 4.26 24.21
CA GLU A 363 31.71 4.71 25.35
C GLU A 363 30.91 5.15 26.58
N ARG A 364 29.68 5.65 26.38
CA ARG A 364 28.81 6.17 27.44
C ARG A 364 27.57 5.30 27.57
N ARG A 365 27.55 4.46 28.59
CA ARG A 365 26.43 3.54 28.87
C ARG A 365 25.22 4.25 29.50
N ASP A 366 25.44 5.44 30.05
CA ASP A 366 24.45 6.32 30.66
C ASP A 366 23.71 7.20 29.64
N ILE A 367 24.30 7.42 28.46
CA ILE A 367 23.73 8.25 27.38
C ILE A 367 23.50 7.37 26.13
N TRP A 368 22.33 6.75 26.10
CA TRP A 368 21.98 5.67 25.17
C TRP A 368 21.34 6.16 23.85
N TRP A 369 21.25 7.48 23.64
CA TRP A 369 20.74 8.15 22.42
C TRP A 369 21.86 8.82 21.60
N ARG A 370 23.11 8.39 21.75
CA ARG A 370 24.27 8.96 21.03
C ARG A 370 24.29 8.68 19.53
N ASN A 371 23.44 7.77 19.02
CA ASN A 371 23.21 7.60 17.58
C ASN A 371 22.61 8.87 16.95
N GLN A 372 21.79 9.61 17.69
CA GLN A 372 21.18 10.85 17.21
C GLN A 372 22.24 11.94 16.96
N PHE A 373 23.30 12.01 17.78
CA PHE A 373 24.43 12.90 17.51
C PHE A 373 25.13 12.55 16.20
N VAL A 374 25.37 11.26 15.95
CA VAL A 374 26.01 10.80 14.70
C VAL A 374 25.15 11.12 13.49
N PHE A 375 23.82 10.97 13.60
CA PHE A 375 22.86 11.41 12.58
C PHE A 375 22.99 12.92 12.29
N ASN A 376 22.97 13.75 13.34
CA ASN A 376 23.15 15.20 13.21
C ASN A 376 24.50 15.58 12.59
N LEU A 377 25.57 14.88 12.95
CA LEU A 377 26.91 15.10 12.40
C LEU A 377 26.97 14.77 10.90
N ALA A 378 26.25 13.74 10.46
CA ALA A 378 26.13 13.42 9.05
C ALA A 378 25.32 14.48 8.29
N LEU A 379 24.20 14.97 8.86
CA LEU A 379 23.46 16.10 8.28
C LEU A 379 24.31 17.36 8.14
N ALA A 380 25.11 17.66 9.16
CA ALA A 380 26.03 18.80 9.17
C ALA A 380 27.10 18.66 8.09
N ARG A 381 27.72 17.48 7.95
CA ARG A 381 28.75 17.20 6.95
C ARG A 381 28.22 17.28 5.52
N LEU A 382 26.97 16.86 5.30
CA LEU A 382 26.29 16.92 4.01
C LEU A 382 25.62 18.27 3.74
N HIS A 383 25.50 19.13 4.75
CA HIS A 383 24.67 20.35 4.71
C HIS A 383 23.27 20.10 4.14
N CYS A 384 22.64 18.99 4.53
CA CYS A 384 21.41 18.50 3.89
C CYS A 384 20.14 18.60 4.75
N GLY A 385 20.26 18.91 6.04
CA GLY A 385 19.12 19.02 6.94
C GLY A 385 18.22 20.21 6.60
N VAL A 386 16.91 19.98 6.62
CA VAL A 386 15.86 20.98 6.45
C VAL A 386 14.93 20.87 7.65
N GLU A 387 14.66 22.00 8.30
CA GLU A 387 13.78 22.04 9.47
C GLU A 387 12.33 21.79 9.04
N LEU A 388 11.74 20.74 9.61
CA LEU A 388 10.33 20.40 9.44
C LEU A 388 9.50 21.10 10.53
N ASP A 389 8.23 21.38 10.23
CA ASP A 389 7.29 21.91 11.21
C ASP A 389 7.19 21.00 12.44
N GLU A 390 7.37 21.61 13.62
CA GLU A 390 7.48 20.91 14.91
C GLU A 390 6.27 20.06 15.27
N THR A 391 5.08 20.34 14.69
CA THR A 391 3.87 19.54 14.90
C THR A 391 3.99 18.11 14.37
N TYR A 392 4.97 17.83 13.49
CA TYR A 392 5.29 16.48 13.01
C TYR A 392 6.22 15.69 13.94
N ASN A 393 6.68 16.24 15.06
CA ASN A 393 7.42 15.48 16.07
C ASN A 393 7.36 16.22 17.41
N VAL A 394 6.18 16.28 18.03
CA VAL A 394 6.03 16.91 19.35
C VAL A 394 6.62 15.98 20.40
N GLN A 395 7.80 16.34 20.91
CA GLN A 395 8.61 15.53 21.82
C GLN A 395 8.10 15.63 23.26
N LEU A 396 7.34 14.62 23.70
CA LEU A 396 6.68 14.60 25.01
C LEU A 396 7.66 14.47 26.18
N ASN A 397 8.93 14.16 25.95
CA ASN A 397 9.95 14.29 26.98
C ASN A 397 10.09 15.74 27.49
N SER A 398 9.95 16.71 26.58
CA SER A 398 10.18 18.14 26.84
C SER A 398 8.91 18.97 26.87
N HIS A 399 7.83 18.47 26.27
CA HIS A 399 6.59 19.21 26.10
C HIS A 399 5.41 18.55 26.80
N GLU A 400 4.39 19.35 27.08
CA GLU A 400 3.06 18.92 27.47
C GLU A 400 2.08 19.21 26.33
N VAL A 401 1.03 18.43 26.23
CA VAL A 401 -0.04 18.63 25.24
C VAL A 401 -1.40 18.56 25.91
N GLU A 402 -2.35 19.30 25.36
CA GLU A 402 -3.75 19.20 25.73
C GLU A 402 -4.41 18.15 24.86
N TRP A 403 -4.92 17.10 25.51
CA TRP A 403 -5.61 16.04 24.80
C TRP A 403 -7.07 16.37 24.62
N GLY A 404 -7.56 16.07 23.43
CA GLY A 404 -8.98 16.13 23.14
C GLY A 404 -9.41 14.91 22.34
N GLU A 405 -10.69 14.63 22.47
CA GLU A 405 -11.35 13.65 21.64
C GLU A 405 -12.57 14.34 21.07
N GLU A 406 -12.56 14.53 19.77
CA GLU A 406 -13.68 15.11 19.05
C GLU A 406 -14.00 14.15 17.93
N ASN A 407 -15.29 13.85 17.79
CA ASN A 407 -15.77 13.14 16.61
C ASN A 407 -15.14 11.75 16.43
N GLY A 408 -14.91 11.03 17.53
CA GLY A 408 -14.26 9.72 17.51
C GLY A 408 -12.76 9.75 17.22
N ARG A 409 -12.20 10.91 16.87
CA ARG A 409 -10.79 11.10 16.52
C ARG A 409 -10.03 11.65 17.71
N LEU A 410 -8.94 10.97 18.02
CA LEU A 410 -7.96 11.46 18.99
C LEU A 410 -7.22 12.65 18.38
N HIS A 411 -7.17 13.76 19.11
CA HIS A 411 -6.32 14.88 18.75
C HIS A 411 -5.58 15.39 19.98
N ALA A 412 -4.48 16.10 19.73
CA ALA A 412 -3.74 16.78 20.77
C ALA A 412 -3.39 18.18 20.27
N THR A 413 -3.42 19.14 21.17
CA THR A 413 -3.08 20.53 20.91
C THR A 413 -1.79 20.86 21.64
N TRP A 414 -0.83 21.42 20.92
CA TRP A 414 0.45 21.88 21.43
C TRP A 414 0.62 23.36 21.05
N HIS A 415 0.72 24.24 22.05
CA HIS A 415 0.76 25.70 21.85
C HIS A 415 -0.36 26.22 20.94
N GLU A 416 -1.61 25.84 21.24
CA GLU A 416 -2.82 26.21 20.46
C GLU A 416 -2.82 25.70 19.01
N ARG A 417 -1.87 24.86 18.63
CA ARG A 417 -1.77 24.24 17.30
C ARG A 417 -2.07 22.75 17.39
N PRO A 418 -2.77 22.17 16.40
CA PRO A 418 -2.97 20.73 16.36
C PRO A 418 -1.62 20.02 16.14
N ALA A 419 -1.31 19.07 17.02
CA ALA A 419 -0.18 18.17 16.86
C ALA A 419 -0.51 17.09 15.83
N ARG A 420 0.39 16.86 14.87
CA ARG A 420 0.23 15.86 13.80
C ARG A 420 0.83 14.53 14.18
N VAL A 421 1.99 14.56 14.84
CA VAL A 421 2.66 13.37 15.37
C VAL A 421 3.19 13.69 16.76
N LEU A 422 2.79 12.87 17.73
CA LEU A 422 3.32 12.92 19.09
C LEU A 422 4.40 11.87 19.25
N HIS A 423 5.49 12.25 19.91
CA HIS A 423 6.60 11.36 20.17
C HIS A 423 6.71 11.11 21.67
N PHE A 424 6.41 9.88 22.10
CA PHE A 424 6.55 9.46 23.49
C PHE A 424 8.02 9.13 23.79
N ASN A 425 8.94 10.06 23.52
CA ASN A 425 10.35 9.87 23.85
C ASN A 425 10.63 10.01 25.36
N GLY A 426 11.72 9.39 25.82
CA GLY A 426 12.24 9.58 27.18
C GLY A 426 11.20 9.38 28.29
N LEU A 427 11.08 10.35 29.19
CA LEU A 427 10.08 10.37 30.28
C LEU A 427 8.65 10.60 29.76
N GLY A 428 8.51 11.10 28.53
CA GLY A 428 7.23 11.26 27.84
C GLY A 428 6.42 9.96 27.75
N ARG A 429 7.09 8.79 27.72
CA ARG A 429 6.44 7.46 27.72
C ARG A 429 5.46 7.23 28.86
N GLN A 430 5.65 7.92 29.98
CA GLN A 430 4.88 7.73 31.21
C GLN A 430 3.86 8.85 31.47
N LYS A 431 3.90 9.95 30.71
CA LYS A 431 3.06 11.14 30.99
C LYS A 431 1.56 10.90 30.80
N TYR A 432 1.19 10.14 29.78
CA TYR A 432 -0.21 10.04 29.33
C TYR A 432 -0.68 8.59 29.16
N PRO A 433 -0.71 7.77 30.23
CA PRO A 433 -1.06 6.35 30.13
C PRO A 433 -2.47 6.11 29.58
N ALA A 434 -3.42 7.02 29.82
CA ALA A 434 -4.80 6.94 29.33
C ALA A 434 -4.95 7.07 27.80
N TRP A 435 -3.95 7.68 27.14
CA TRP A 435 -3.97 7.96 25.70
C TRP A 435 -3.10 7.00 24.89
N ARG A 436 -2.45 6.03 25.55
CA ARG A 436 -1.72 4.94 24.90
C ARG A 436 -2.61 3.70 24.75
N ASN A 437 -2.18 2.79 23.87
CA ASN A 437 -2.83 1.51 23.61
C ASN A 437 -4.27 1.66 23.09
N ARG A 438 -4.63 2.84 22.55
CA ARG A 438 -5.98 3.13 22.05
C ARG A 438 -6.21 2.46 20.70
N PHE A 439 -5.18 2.38 19.87
CA PHE A 439 -5.22 1.72 18.57
C PHE A 439 -4.75 0.27 18.66
N ALA A 440 -3.75 0.00 19.51
CA ALA A 440 -3.27 -1.38 19.72
C ALA A 440 -4.35 -2.32 20.30
N ALA A 441 -5.26 -1.81 21.15
CA ALA A 441 -6.38 -2.57 21.68
C ALA A 441 -7.40 -3.04 20.62
N VAL A 442 -7.34 -2.49 19.40
CA VAL A 442 -8.25 -2.87 18.31
C VAL A 442 -7.70 -4.09 17.58
N PRO A 443 -8.34 -5.28 17.65
CA PRO A 443 -7.75 -6.51 17.10
C PRO A 443 -7.75 -6.55 15.56
N ASP A 444 -8.72 -5.88 14.94
CA ASP A 444 -9.07 -5.97 13.54
C ASP A 444 -9.26 -4.56 12.94
N PRO A 445 -8.17 -3.80 12.67
CA PRO A 445 -8.25 -2.44 12.11
C PRO A 445 -8.55 -2.45 10.60
N LEU A 446 -9.15 -1.36 10.10
CA LEU A 446 -9.46 -1.18 8.68
C LEU A 446 -8.28 -0.56 7.91
N ILE A 447 -7.81 -1.20 6.83
CA ILE A 447 -6.57 -0.85 6.10
C ILE A 447 -6.84 -0.73 4.58
N GLY A 448 -6.80 0.47 3.96
CA GLY A 448 -6.97 0.67 2.50
C GLY A 448 -6.79 2.15 2.08
N GLY A 449 -7.12 2.60 0.84
CA GLY A 449 -7.04 4.02 0.37
C GLY A 449 -8.31 4.55 -0.36
N GLY A 450 -8.78 5.79 -0.17
CA GLY A 450 -10.03 6.29 -0.81
C GLY A 450 -9.80 7.26 -1.99
N GLY A 451 -10.59 7.18 -3.07
CA GLY A 451 -10.35 7.81 -4.39
C GLY A 451 -10.81 9.27 -4.67
N GLY A 452 -10.90 10.15 -3.68
CA GLY A 452 -11.06 11.61 -3.86
C GLY A 452 -12.45 12.19 -4.24
N ASP A 453 -13.51 11.39 -4.36
CA ASP A 453 -14.85 11.82 -4.82
C ASP A 453 -15.87 12.07 -3.69
N GLY A 454 -15.42 12.25 -2.45
CA GLY A 454 -16.28 12.31 -1.26
C GLY A 454 -16.47 10.95 -0.60
N TYR A 455 -16.44 9.87 -1.36
CA TYR A 455 -16.35 8.51 -0.82
C TYR A 455 -15.02 8.33 -0.07
N ALA A 456 -13.93 8.94 -0.55
CA ALA A 456 -12.66 8.91 0.17
C ALA A 456 -12.70 9.55 1.56
N ALA A 457 -13.46 10.63 1.72
CA ALA A 457 -13.63 11.28 3.01
C ALA A 457 -14.48 10.43 3.96
N LEU A 458 -15.52 9.75 3.45
CA LEU A 458 -16.26 8.73 4.19
C LEU A 458 -15.33 7.60 4.63
N VAL A 459 -14.53 7.05 3.72
CA VAL A 459 -13.63 5.93 4.02
C VAL A 459 -12.57 6.36 5.05
N ALA A 460 -12.08 7.59 5.00
CA ALA A 460 -11.19 8.14 6.04
C ALA A 460 -11.89 8.23 7.41
N ALA A 461 -13.13 8.74 7.45
CA ALA A 461 -13.93 8.79 8.68
C ALA A 461 -14.22 7.38 9.24
N LEU A 462 -14.57 6.42 8.36
CA LEU A 462 -14.76 5.02 8.71
C LEU A 462 -13.49 4.39 9.25
N ARG A 463 -12.31 4.69 8.69
CA ARG A 463 -11.04 4.20 9.22
C ARG A 463 -10.75 4.73 10.61
N ALA A 464 -10.95 6.01 10.86
CA ALA A 464 -10.78 6.58 12.19
C ALA A 464 -11.72 5.92 13.20
N TRP A 465 -12.99 5.73 12.82
CA TRP A 465 -14.00 5.11 13.67
C TRP A 465 -13.74 3.61 13.93
N VAL A 466 -13.45 2.83 12.89
CA VAL A 466 -13.10 1.40 13.02
C VAL A 466 -11.76 1.22 13.72
N GLY A 467 -10.77 2.06 13.44
CA GLY A 467 -9.48 2.07 14.12
C GLY A 467 -9.59 2.30 15.63
N ARG A 468 -10.74 2.78 16.11
CA ARG A 468 -11.06 2.95 17.53
C ARG A 468 -11.94 1.83 18.09
N HIS A 469 -12.95 1.38 17.34
CA HIS A 469 -13.98 0.47 17.84
C HIS A 469 -13.83 -0.99 17.34
N GLY A 470 -12.88 -1.25 16.44
CA GLY A 470 -12.66 -2.53 15.75
C GLY A 470 -13.60 -2.80 14.59
N LEU A 471 -13.24 -3.72 13.69
CA LEU A 471 -14.08 -4.11 12.54
C LEU A 471 -15.42 -4.69 13.01
N ARG A 472 -15.48 -5.29 14.20
CA ARG A 472 -16.76 -5.67 14.84
C ARG A 472 -17.74 -4.51 15.01
N ALA A 473 -17.26 -3.26 15.04
CA ALA A 473 -18.15 -2.11 15.09
C ALA A 473 -19.02 -1.97 13.83
N LEU A 474 -18.60 -2.57 12.71
CA LEU A 474 -19.36 -2.68 11.47
C LEU A 474 -20.40 -3.82 11.49
N ALA A 475 -20.49 -4.62 12.57
CA ALA A 475 -21.53 -5.64 12.67
C ALA A 475 -22.92 -5.03 12.49
N TRP A 476 -23.81 -5.75 11.77
CA TRP A 476 -25.14 -5.27 11.37
C TRP A 476 -25.16 -4.05 10.45
N SER A 477 -24.00 -3.53 10.04
CA SER A 477 -23.90 -2.50 8.98
C SER A 477 -23.62 -3.14 7.61
N PHE A 478 -23.46 -4.47 7.56
CA PHE A 478 -23.15 -5.26 6.37
C PHE A 478 -23.78 -6.67 6.49
N TYR A 479 -24.55 -7.08 5.48
CA TYR A 479 -25.02 -8.46 5.26
C TYR A 479 -25.94 -9.08 6.33
N GLY A 480 -26.55 -8.28 7.21
CA GLY A 480 -27.54 -8.71 8.21
C GLY A 480 -27.09 -9.84 9.15
N ARG A 481 -25.79 -10.14 9.25
CA ARG A 481 -25.26 -11.19 10.13
C ARG A 481 -24.68 -10.60 11.43
N ALA A 482 -24.86 -11.35 12.51
CA ALA A 482 -24.38 -11.00 13.85
C ALA A 482 -22.86 -11.13 14.01
N ASP A 483 -22.18 -11.86 13.12
CA ASP A 483 -20.77 -12.20 13.23
C ASP A 483 -19.91 -11.40 12.23
N ALA A 484 -19.01 -10.58 12.76
CA ALA A 484 -18.08 -9.77 11.97
C ALA A 484 -17.11 -10.59 11.09
N GLN A 485 -17.13 -11.93 11.17
CA GLN A 485 -16.25 -12.83 10.43
C GLN A 485 -16.51 -12.84 8.93
N HIS A 486 -17.76 -12.63 8.50
CA HIS A 486 -18.15 -12.59 7.08
C HIS A 486 -18.10 -11.17 6.49
N ALA A 487 -17.86 -10.13 7.31
CA ALA A 487 -17.59 -8.77 6.87
C ALA A 487 -16.17 -8.58 6.32
N ALA A 488 -15.47 -9.66 5.96
CA ALA A 488 -14.08 -9.65 5.54
C ALA A 488 -13.89 -8.77 4.28
N VAL A 489 -13.41 -7.55 4.51
CA VAL A 489 -13.23 -6.53 3.49
C VAL A 489 -11.97 -6.88 2.70
N ALA A 490 -12.12 -7.45 1.50
CA ALA A 490 -10.99 -7.79 0.63
C ALA A 490 -10.17 -6.56 0.22
N ASP A 491 -10.81 -5.38 0.20
CA ASP A 491 -10.17 -4.08 0.00
C ASP A 491 -11.01 -2.94 0.63
N PRO A 492 -10.59 -2.42 1.80
CA PRO A 492 -11.21 -1.26 2.46
C PRO A 492 -11.21 0.04 1.67
N ALA A 493 -10.44 0.14 0.59
CA ALA A 493 -10.56 1.24 -0.36
C ALA A 493 -11.93 1.28 -1.03
N THR A 494 -12.57 0.10 -1.16
CA THR A 494 -13.66 -0.08 -2.12
C THR A 494 -14.97 -0.56 -1.48
N PHE A 495 -15.05 -1.00 -0.21
CA PHE A 495 -16.25 -1.60 0.45
C PHE A 495 -17.39 -1.86 -0.56
N PRO A 496 -17.39 -2.99 -1.29
CA PRO A 496 -18.10 -3.08 -2.57
C PRO A 496 -19.56 -2.62 -2.54
N LEU A 497 -20.26 -2.91 -1.44
CA LEU A 497 -21.63 -2.45 -1.22
C LEU A 497 -21.75 -0.94 -0.97
N LEU A 498 -20.92 -0.34 -0.12
CA LEU A 498 -20.92 1.10 0.12
C LEU A 498 -20.46 1.89 -1.11
N ALA A 499 -19.47 1.40 -1.85
CA ALA A 499 -19.07 2.03 -3.11
C ALA A 499 -20.21 1.93 -4.11
N LEU A 500 -20.83 0.77 -4.25
CA LEU A 500 -21.99 0.60 -5.12
C LEU A 500 -23.12 1.54 -4.72
N LEU A 501 -23.49 1.64 -3.43
CA LEU A 501 -24.48 2.59 -2.93
C LEU A 501 -24.09 4.04 -3.26
N HIS A 502 -22.85 4.43 -2.95
CA HIS A 502 -22.32 5.76 -3.23
C HIS A 502 -22.44 6.09 -4.72
N TYR A 503 -21.91 5.22 -5.59
CA TYR A 503 -21.85 5.47 -7.02
C TYR A 503 -23.21 5.31 -7.71
N LEU A 504 -24.11 4.45 -7.23
CA LEU A 504 -25.48 4.39 -7.75
C LEU A 504 -26.24 5.69 -7.47
N VAL A 505 -26.24 6.15 -6.22
CA VAL A 505 -26.88 7.41 -5.82
C VAL A 505 -26.24 8.60 -6.52
N ARG A 506 -24.91 8.58 -6.67
CA ARG A 506 -24.18 9.63 -7.38
C ARG A 506 -24.49 9.61 -8.89
N ALA A 507 -24.39 8.49 -9.57
CA ALA A 507 -24.57 8.40 -11.01
C ALA A 507 -26.02 8.72 -11.45
N ASN A 508 -27.01 8.41 -10.60
CA ASN A 508 -28.42 8.70 -10.86
C ASN A 508 -28.83 10.12 -10.47
N GLY A 509 -27.89 10.99 -10.11
CA GLY A 509 -28.15 12.41 -9.89
C GLY A 509 -28.98 12.73 -8.64
N CYS A 510 -29.13 11.78 -7.71
CA CYS A 510 -30.00 11.94 -6.54
C CYS A 510 -29.55 13.11 -5.65
N VAL A 511 -30.50 13.90 -5.15
CA VAL A 511 -30.22 15.03 -4.23
C VAL A 511 -30.75 14.72 -2.85
N ARG A 512 -31.97 14.20 -2.76
CA ARG A 512 -32.65 13.76 -1.54
C ARG A 512 -32.78 12.25 -1.55
N VAL A 513 -32.20 11.62 -0.54
CA VAL A 513 -32.27 10.17 -0.33
C VAL A 513 -32.99 9.89 0.98
N LEU A 514 -33.86 8.90 0.96
CA LEU A 514 -34.51 8.35 2.15
C LEU A 514 -33.80 7.06 2.58
N GLU A 515 -33.66 6.84 3.88
CA GLU A 515 -33.17 5.60 4.46
C GLU A 515 -34.09 5.14 5.59
N THR A 516 -34.33 3.82 5.69
CA THR A 516 -34.94 3.20 6.87
C THR A 516 -33.94 2.26 7.52
N GLY A 517 -33.81 2.31 8.85
CA GLY A 517 -32.79 1.55 9.58
C GLY A 517 -31.45 2.28 9.63
N THR A 518 -31.34 3.29 10.50
CA THR A 518 -30.10 4.07 10.66
C THR A 518 -29.00 3.26 11.37
N ALA A 519 -29.36 2.49 12.40
CA ALA A 519 -28.45 1.78 13.28
C ALA A 519 -27.23 2.62 13.70
N ARG A 520 -26.01 2.15 13.39
CA ARG A 520 -24.74 2.84 13.68
C ARG A 520 -24.39 3.95 12.68
N GLY A 521 -25.24 4.23 11.69
CA GLY A 521 -25.16 5.36 10.77
C GLY A 521 -24.18 5.22 9.61
N VAL A 522 -23.66 4.02 9.33
CA VAL A 522 -22.67 3.79 8.26
C VAL A 522 -23.26 4.03 6.87
N SER A 523 -24.44 3.49 6.60
CA SER A 523 -25.17 3.66 5.34
C SER A 523 -25.61 5.12 5.15
N ALA A 524 -26.15 5.77 6.20
CA ALA A 524 -26.49 7.19 6.19
C ALA A 524 -25.28 8.07 5.82
N ALA A 525 -24.13 7.80 6.43
CA ALA A 525 -22.87 8.49 6.13
C ALA A 525 -22.43 8.25 4.68
N CYS A 526 -22.61 7.03 4.17
CA CYS A 526 -22.31 6.69 2.79
C CYS A 526 -23.19 7.46 1.81
N LEU A 527 -24.50 7.47 2.01
CA LEU A 527 -25.46 8.23 1.21
C LEU A 527 -25.14 9.73 1.27
N ALA A 528 -24.75 10.25 2.44
CA ALA A 528 -24.37 11.66 2.59
C ALA A 528 -23.13 12.00 1.77
N SER A 529 -22.13 11.10 1.75
CA SER A 529 -20.93 11.26 0.93
C SER A 529 -21.24 11.35 -0.57
N ALA A 530 -22.32 10.69 -1.02
CA ALA A 530 -22.77 10.70 -2.41
C ALA A 530 -23.48 11.99 -2.81
N VAL A 531 -24.24 12.62 -1.90
CA VAL A 531 -25.10 13.77 -2.22
C VAL A 531 -24.57 15.13 -1.75
N ALA A 532 -23.62 15.18 -0.79
CA ALA A 532 -23.19 16.42 -0.15
C ALA A 532 -22.55 17.47 -1.08
N HIS A 533 -22.08 17.05 -2.26
CA HIS A 533 -21.55 17.97 -3.28
C HIS A 533 -22.65 18.73 -4.03
N ARG A 534 -23.93 18.34 -3.87
CA ARG A 534 -25.08 18.92 -4.58
C ARG A 534 -25.76 19.97 -3.73
N ARG A 535 -26.22 21.02 -4.39
CA ARG A 535 -27.05 22.06 -3.74
C ARG A 535 -28.33 21.42 -3.21
N GLY A 536 -28.53 21.49 -1.90
CA GLY A 536 -29.69 20.90 -1.23
C GLY A 536 -29.61 19.39 -0.99
N GLY A 537 -28.42 18.79 -1.13
CA GLY A 537 -28.18 17.39 -0.82
C GLY A 537 -28.67 17.02 0.58
N ARG A 538 -29.47 15.95 0.71
CA ARG A 538 -30.07 15.55 1.98
C ARG A 538 -30.28 14.04 2.07
N VAL A 539 -30.00 13.47 3.22
CA VAL A 539 -30.29 12.08 3.58
C VAL A 539 -31.23 12.12 4.78
N VAL A 540 -32.46 11.65 4.62
CA VAL A 540 -33.44 11.54 5.70
C VAL A 540 -33.46 10.09 6.15
N THR A 541 -33.12 9.83 7.41
CA THR A 541 -33.02 8.46 7.93
C THR A 541 -33.96 8.25 9.13
N PHE A 542 -34.68 7.13 9.13
CA PHE A 542 -35.68 6.78 10.15
C PHE A 542 -35.21 5.59 10.97
N ASP A 543 -35.11 5.79 12.28
CA ASP A 543 -34.83 4.72 13.24
C ASP A 543 -35.30 5.14 14.64
N PRO A 544 -36.11 4.33 15.35
CA PRO A 544 -36.51 4.64 16.72
C PRO A 544 -35.35 4.52 17.71
N ALA A 545 -34.30 3.76 17.38
CA ALA A 545 -33.13 3.57 18.23
C ALA A 545 -32.06 4.62 17.97
N VAL A 546 -31.35 5.01 19.04
CA VAL A 546 -30.18 5.89 18.97
C VAL A 546 -28.98 5.13 19.49
N PHE A 547 -28.00 4.94 18.62
CA PHE A 547 -26.72 4.29 18.95
C PHE A 547 -25.66 5.37 19.19
N PRO A 548 -24.97 5.39 20.35
CA PRO A 548 -23.92 6.37 20.63
C PRO A 548 -22.80 6.41 19.58
N GLU A 549 -22.45 5.25 19.02
CA GLU A 549 -21.39 5.13 18.01
C GLU A 549 -21.75 5.79 16.67
N ARG A 550 -23.05 6.01 16.42
CA ARG A 550 -23.51 6.77 15.25
C ARG A 550 -23.05 8.22 15.30
N GLU A 551 -23.20 8.85 16.47
CA GLU A 551 -22.83 10.25 16.66
C GLU A 551 -21.30 10.41 16.56
N THR A 552 -20.52 9.42 17.03
CA THR A 552 -19.06 9.45 16.87
C THR A 552 -18.63 9.31 15.41
N LEU A 553 -19.27 8.43 14.63
CA LEU A 553 -19.00 8.29 13.19
C LEU A 553 -19.38 9.54 12.39
N TRP A 554 -20.60 10.03 12.55
CA TRP A 554 -21.10 11.18 11.78
C TRP A 554 -20.35 12.46 12.05
N ALA A 555 -19.85 12.59 13.27
CA ALA A 555 -19.06 13.73 13.60
C ALA A 555 -17.66 13.67 12.95
N ALA A 556 -17.13 12.47 12.64
CA ALA A 556 -15.86 12.30 11.93
C ALA A 556 -15.93 12.70 10.45
N LEU A 557 -17.14 12.88 9.90
CA LEU A 557 -17.35 13.29 8.52
C LEU A 557 -17.04 14.77 8.31
N PRO A 558 -16.67 15.19 7.08
CA PRO A 558 -16.66 16.59 6.71
C PRO A 558 -18.00 17.27 7.05
N ALA A 559 -17.95 18.52 7.51
CA ALA A 559 -19.14 19.27 7.91
C ALA A 559 -20.22 19.26 6.82
N VAL A 560 -19.84 19.37 5.54
CA VAL A 560 -20.79 19.32 4.41
C VAL A 560 -21.52 17.98 4.32
N GLN A 561 -20.88 16.86 4.64
CA GLN A 561 -21.51 15.54 4.64
C GLN A 561 -22.39 15.35 5.88
N ARG A 562 -21.87 15.72 7.06
CA ARG A 562 -22.62 15.64 8.33
C ARG A 562 -23.94 16.41 8.28
N HIS A 563 -23.93 17.65 7.79
CA HIS A 563 -25.13 18.49 7.72
C HIS A 563 -26.17 18.01 6.71
N CYS A 564 -25.82 17.11 5.79
CA CYS A 564 -26.77 16.49 4.88
C CYS A 564 -27.63 15.43 5.58
N ILE A 565 -27.21 14.89 6.72
CA ILE A 565 -27.92 13.81 7.41
C ILE A 565 -28.99 14.41 8.35
N GLU A 566 -30.24 14.00 8.15
CA GLU A 566 -31.39 14.33 8.99
C GLU A 566 -31.92 13.04 9.65
N PRO A 567 -31.50 12.73 10.88
CA PRO A 567 -32.06 11.62 11.63
C PRO A 567 -33.46 11.95 12.16
N ARG A 568 -34.38 11.00 12.06
CA ARG A 568 -35.73 11.07 12.64
C ARG A 568 -35.92 9.87 13.58
N ALA A 569 -36.06 10.16 14.87
CA ALA A 569 -36.23 9.17 15.93
C ALA A 569 -37.66 8.60 15.96
N VAL A 570 -38.02 7.85 14.92
CA VAL A 570 -39.35 7.30 14.69
C VAL A 570 -39.23 5.97 13.95
N ASP A 571 -40.20 5.08 14.17
CA ASP A 571 -40.36 3.87 13.37
C ASP A 571 -40.45 4.18 11.86
N SER A 572 -39.91 3.30 11.02
CA SER A 572 -39.77 3.58 9.59
C SER A 572 -41.12 3.77 8.88
N LEU A 573 -42.13 2.94 9.16
CA LEU A 573 -43.45 3.05 8.54
C LEU A 573 -44.14 4.35 8.97
N ALA A 574 -44.09 4.68 10.26
CA ALA A 574 -44.65 5.92 10.77
C ALA A 574 -43.93 7.16 10.22
N GLY A 575 -42.60 7.11 10.13
CA GLY A 575 -41.77 8.17 9.58
C GLY A 575 -42.01 8.41 8.10
N MET A 576 -42.06 7.35 7.30
CA MET A 576 -42.39 7.42 5.87
C MET A 576 -43.83 7.92 5.64
N ALA A 577 -44.80 7.46 6.42
CA ALA A 577 -46.17 7.95 6.34
C ALA A 577 -46.28 9.45 6.67
N ALA A 578 -45.54 9.92 7.68
CA ALA A 578 -45.47 11.33 8.03
C ALA A 578 -44.79 12.18 6.94
N ALA A 579 -43.69 11.69 6.36
CA ALA A 579 -43.00 12.34 5.23
C ALA A 579 -43.94 12.47 4.02
N LEU A 580 -44.73 11.44 3.75
CA LEU A 580 -45.69 11.42 2.66
C LEU A 580 -46.84 12.40 2.91
N ALA A 581 -47.35 12.46 4.14
CA ALA A 581 -48.36 13.45 4.55
C ALA A 581 -47.84 14.90 4.47
N ALA A 582 -46.54 15.10 4.70
CA ALA A 582 -45.86 16.38 4.55
C ALA A 582 -45.53 16.75 3.09
N GLY A 583 -45.84 15.87 2.13
CA GLY A 583 -45.57 16.09 0.70
C GLY A 583 -44.08 16.01 0.34
N GLU A 584 -43.28 15.29 1.13
CA GLU A 584 -41.87 15.06 0.81
C GLU A 584 -41.72 14.17 -0.42
N GLN A 585 -40.65 14.41 -1.18
CA GLN A 585 -40.24 13.57 -2.32
C GLN A 585 -38.73 13.34 -2.30
N TYR A 586 -38.33 12.20 -2.84
CA TYR A 586 -36.95 11.72 -2.88
C TYR A 586 -36.61 11.14 -4.25
N GLU A 587 -35.34 11.19 -4.63
CA GLU A 587 -34.87 10.54 -5.86
C GLU A 587 -34.41 9.09 -5.62
N ALA A 588 -34.12 8.73 -4.37
CA ALA A 588 -33.82 7.37 -3.99
C ALA A 588 -34.29 7.03 -2.56
N ALA A 589 -34.55 5.75 -2.31
CA ALA A 589 -34.79 5.18 -0.98
C ALA A 589 -33.93 3.93 -0.74
N LEU A 590 -33.35 3.79 0.44
CA LEU A 590 -32.72 2.57 0.95
C LEU A 590 -33.59 2.00 2.08
N LEU A 591 -34.07 0.76 1.92
CA LEU A 591 -34.91 0.06 2.89
C LEU A 591 -34.07 -0.99 3.63
N ASP A 592 -33.82 -0.77 4.93
CA ASP A 592 -32.90 -1.58 5.75
C ASP A 592 -33.31 -1.64 7.24
N SER A 593 -34.61 -1.50 7.55
CA SER A 593 -35.07 -1.47 8.96
C SER A 593 -35.38 -2.86 9.54
N LEU A 594 -36.37 -3.59 9.00
CA LEU A 594 -36.72 -4.95 9.39
C LEU A 594 -36.85 -5.85 8.17
N HIS A 595 -36.22 -7.03 8.25
CA HIS A 595 -36.07 -7.96 7.13
C HIS A 595 -37.18 -9.02 7.03
N THR A 596 -38.40 -8.68 7.47
CA THR A 596 -39.59 -9.54 7.32
C THR A 596 -40.36 -9.18 6.05
N ALA A 597 -40.99 -10.17 5.41
CA ALA A 597 -41.70 -9.98 4.15
C ALA A 597 -42.78 -8.89 4.22
N ASP A 598 -43.58 -8.90 5.29
CA ASP A 598 -44.67 -7.95 5.48
C ASP A 598 -44.16 -6.52 5.72
N HIS A 599 -43.06 -6.38 6.46
CA HIS A 599 -42.49 -5.07 6.76
C HIS A 599 -41.82 -4.45 5.53
N VAL A 600 -40.95 -5.20 4.84
CA VAL A 600 -40.31 -4.74 3.60
C VAL A 600 -41.36 -4.39 2.55
N TRP A 601 -42.44 -5.15 2.46
CA TRP A 601 -43.55 -4.82 1.57
C TRP A 601 -44.23 -3.50 1.95
N ALA A 602 -44.53 -3.29 3.23
CA ALA A 602 -45.15 -2.06 3.70
C ALA A 602 -44.27 -0.83 3.48
N GLU A 603 -42.95 -0.94 3.70
CA GLU A 603 -41.99 0.11 3.38
C GLU A 603 -41.94 0.37 1.88
N PHE A 604 -41.92 -0.68 1.05
CA PHE A 604 -41.93 -0.54 -0.40
C PHE A 604 -43.16 0.21 -0.91
N GLU A 605 -44.36 -0.07 -0.38
CA GLU A 605 -45.58 0.64 -0.78
C GLU A 605 -45.53 2.14 -0.49
N LEU A 606 -44.89 2.54 0.62
CA LEU A 606 -44.65 3.93 0.95
C LEU A 606 -43.53 4.53 0.08
N ALA A 607 -42.43 3.80 -0.11
CA ALA A 607 -41.30 4.20 -0.95
C ALA A 607 -41.74 4.47 -2.40
N ALA A 608 -42.58 3.61 -2.98
CA ALA A 608 -43.10 3.78 -4.33
C ALA A 608 -43.90 5.07 -4.53
N ARG A 609 -44.42 5.67 -3.45
CA ARG A 609 -45.16 6.95 -3.45
C ARG A 609 -44.28 8.15 -3.09
N LEU A 610 -43.21 7.92 -2.34
CA LEU A 610 -42.25 8.94 -1.87
C LEU A 610 -41.12 9.18 -2.87
N VAL A 611 -40.72 8.15 -3.62
CA VAL A 611 -39.66 8.21 -4.62
C VAL A 611 -40.25 8.66 -5.95
N CYS A 612 -39.61 9.60 -6.64
CA CYS A 612 -40.10 10.09 -7.93
C CYS A 612 -40.17 8.95 -8.99
N PRO A 613 -41.03 9.07 -10.02
CA PRO A 613 -41.06 8.11 -11.12
C PRO A 613 -39.68 7.96 -11.78
N GLY A 614 -39.21 6.72 -11.94
CA GLY A 614 -37.85 6.43 -12.43
C GLY A 614 -36.73 6.61 -11.41
N GLY A 615 -37.04 7.02 -10.17
CA GLY A 615 -36.09 7.04 -9.05
C GLY A 615 -35.79 5.64 -8.53
N LEU A 616 -34.81 5.52 -7.63
CA LEU A 616 -34.31 4.23 -7.16
C LEU A 616 -34.91 3.81 -5.83
N ILE A 617 -35.37 2.56 -5.72
CA ILE A 617 -35.70 1.92 -4.45
C ILE A 617 -34.74 0.75 -4.27
N LEU A 618 -33.95 0.82 -3.21
CA LEU A 618 -32.93 -0.14 -2.85
C LEU A 618 -33.41 -0.91 -1.62
N ILE A 619 -33.33 -2.24 -1.65
CA ILE A 619 -33.65 -3.08 -0.49
C ILE A 619 -32.39 -3.82 -0.11
N HIS A 620 -31.95 -3.62 1.14
CA HIS A 620 -30.77 -4.24 1.70
C HIS A 620 -31.06 -5.66 2.19
N ASP A 621 -30.01 -6.45 2.46
CA ASP A 621 -30.04 -7.85 2.89
C ASP A 621 -31.05 -8.77 2.13
N ALA A 622 -31.18 -8.57 0.82
CA ALA A 622 -32.07 -9.30 -0.09
C ALA A 622 -31.90 -10.84 -0.07
N CYS A 623 -30.74 -11.33 0.41
CA CYS A 623 -30.40 -12.75 0.50
C CYS A 623 -30.07 -13.20 1.93
N LEU A 624 -30.62 -12.52 2.95
CA LEU A 624 -30.37 -12.85 4.36
C LEU A 624 -30.78 -14.30 4.69
N PRO A 625 -29.85 -15.16 5.16
CA PRO A 625 -30.20 -16.51 5.60
C PRO A 625 -31.20 -16.48 6.77
N GLY A 626 -32.34 -17.15 6.61
CA GLY A 626 -33.43 -17.15 7.60
C GLY A 626 -34.34 -15.91 7.57
N GLY A 627 -34.07 -14.93 6.70
CA GLY A 627 -34.96 -13.80 6.43
C GLY A 627 -36.11 -14.14 5.47
N SER A 628 -37.08 -13.25 5.33
CA SER A 628 -38.21 -13.42 4.38
C SER A 628 -38.29 -12.31 3.31
N VAL A 629 -37.22 -11.53 3.14
CA VAL A 629 -37.10 -10.47 2.12
C VAL A 629 -37.36 -10.99 0.71
N ALA A 630 -36.90 -12.21 0.37
CA ALA A 630 -37.15 -12.83 -0.93
C ALA A 630 -38.65 -12.93 -1.27
N ALA A 631 -39.52 -13.16 -0.27
CA ALA A 631 -40.96 -13.20 -0.47
C ALA A 631 -41.54 -11.79 -0.75
N ALA A 632 -41.01 -10.75 -0.10
CA ALA A 632 -41.35 -9.36 -0.43
C ALA A 632 -40.92 -9.01 -1.87
N LEU A 633 -39.71 -9.39 -2.29
CA LEU A 633 -39.23 -9.16 -3.66
C LEU A 633 -40.09 -9.87 -4.71
N ALA A 634 -40.57 -11.08 -4.43
CA ALA A 634 -41.52 -11.78 -5.29
C ALA A 634 -42.86 -11.02 -5.39
N ARG A 635 -43.35 -10.49 -4.26
CA ARG A 635 -44.57 -9.67 -4.22
C ARG A 635 -44.42 -8.35 -5.00
N ILE A 636 -43.25 -7.70 -4.92
CA ILE A 636 -42.90 -6.50 -5.70
C ILE A 636 -42.89 -6.80 -7.20
N THR A 637 -42.30 -7.93 -7.59
CA THR A 637 -42.30 -8.39 -8.98
C THR A 637 -43.73 -8.66 -9.47
N ALA A 638 -44.55 -9.35 -8.67
CA ALA A 638 -45.95 -9.61 -8.98
C ALA A 638 -46.80 -8.32 -9.08
N ALA A 639 -46.41 -7.25 -8.38
CA ALA A 639 -47.03 -5.94 -8.48
C ALA A 639 -46.61 -5.14 -9.74
N GLY A 640 -45.76 -5.73 -10.58
CA GLY A 640 -45.36 -5.21 -11.89
C GLY A 640 -44.06 -4.40 -11.89
N TYR A 641 -43.24 -4.44 -10.84
CA TYR A 641 -41.96 -3.74 -10.81
C TYR A 641 -40.80 -4.67 -11.20
N ALA A 642 -39.81 -4.14 -11.92
CA ALA A 642 -38.60 -4.87 -12.23
C ALA A 642 -37.66 -4.89 -11.01
N VAL A 643 -37.28 -6.09 -10.56
CA VAL A 643 -36.34 -6.28 -9.44
C VAL A 643 -35.03 -6.83 -9.99
N THR A 644 -33.96 -6.04 -9.90
CA THR A 644 -32.60 -6.48 -10.23
C THR A 644 -31.86 -6.80 -8.94
N ARG A 645 -31.41 -8.04 -8.79
CA ARG A 645 -30.54 -8.43 -7.67
C ARG A 645 -29.08 -8.31 -8.08
N LEU A 646 -28.27 -7.67 -7.25
CA LEU A 646 -26.84 -7.52 -7.50
C LEU A 646 -26.06 -8.55 -6.68
N TRP A 647 -25.20 -9.31 -7.37
CA TRP A 647 -24.38 -10.39 -6.80
C TRP A 647 -22.92 -10.21 -7.24
N THR A 648 -21.97 -10.44 -6.34
CA THR A 648 -20.54 -10.53 -6.66
C THR A 648 -20.12 -11.99 -6.67
N ALA A 649 -19.87 -12.58 -7.84
CA ALA A 649 -19.25 -13.89 -7.95
C ALA A 649 -17.77 -13.73 -8.30
N ALA A 650 -16.86 -14.36 -7.53
CA ALA A 650 -15.44 -14.31 -7.81
C ALA A 650 -15.01 -15.20 -8.99
N ALA A 651 -15.85 -16.16 -9.44
CA ALA A 651 -15.41 -17.19 -10.40
C ALA A 651 -16.49 -17.80 -11.30
N GLY A 652 -17.67 -17.18 -11.48
CA GLY A 652 -18.71 -17.73 -12.37
C GLY A 652 -19.35 -19.05 -11.89
N ALA A 653 -19.05 -19.48 -10.66
CA ALA A 653 -19.87 -20.44 -9.92
C ALA A 653 -20.67 -19.68 -8.86
N ALA A 654 -21.92 -20.09 -8.65
CA ALA A 654 -22.77 -19.62 -7.56
C ALA A 654 -22.28 -20.24 -6.24
N GLU A 655 -21.12 -19.79 -5.75
CA GLU A 655 -20.82 -19.87 -4.34
C GLU A 655 -21.48 -18.67 -3.65
N ASP A 656 -22.11 -18.96 -2.53
CA ASP A 656 -22.90 -18.05 -1.71
C ASP A 656 -22.13 -16.77 -1.33
N ASP A 657 -22.88 -15.72 -0.98
CA ASP A 657 -22.46 -14.46 -0.34
C ASP A 657 -22.12 -13.22 -1.22
N GLY A 658 -22.75 -12.08 -0.87
CA GLY A 658 -21.92 -10.89 -0.58
C GLY A 658 -22.32 -9.50 -1.09
N LEU A 659 -23.48 -9.25 -1.70
CA LEU A 659 -23.95 -7.85 -1.87
C LEU A 659 -25.32 -7.60 -1.25
N GLY A 660 -26.24 -8.58 -1.30
CA GLY A 660 -27.53 -8.47 -0.60
C GLY A 660 -28.39 -7.28 -1.03
N LEU A 661 -28.14 -6.65 -2.19
CA LEU A 661 -28.86 -5.45 -2.62
C LEU A 661 -29.82 -5.77 -3.76
N ALA A 662 -31.10 -5.46 -3.57
CA ALA A 662 -32.09 -5.44 -4.64
C ALA A 662 -32.34 -4.00 -5.10
N LEU A 663 -32.27 -3.80 -6.41
CA LEU A 663 -32.50 -2.53 -7.09
C LEU A 663 -33.85 -2.58 -7.80
N ILE A 664 -34.69 -1.61 -7.52
CA ILE A 664 -35.98 -1.40 -8.17
C ILE A 664 -36.00 0.02 -8.72
N GLU A 665 -36.22 0.17 -10.03
CA GLU A 665 -36.60 1.46 -10.59
C GLU A 665 -38.08 1.69 -10.26
N ASN A 666 -38.44 2.88 -9.75
CA ASN A 666 -39.83 3.20 -9.42
C ASN A 666 -40.66 3.47 -10.69
N ARG A 667 -40.84 2.41 -11.48
CA ARG A 667 -41.61 2.36 -12.72
C ARG A 667 -42.14 0.94 -12.89
N LYS A 668 -43.43 0.82 -13.21
CA LYS A 668 -44.03 -0.48 -13.54
C LYS A 668 -43.61 -0.90 -14.96
N SER A 669 -43.27 -2.17 -15.12
CA SER A 669 -43.04 -2.79 -16.43
C SER A 669 -44.33 -2.71 -17.26
N THR A 670 -44.20 -2.30 -18.51
CA THR A 670 -45.30 -2.29 -19.49
C THR A 670 -45.45 -3.63 -20.21
N GLU A 671 -44.55 -4.60 -19.97
CA GLU A 671 -44.60 -5.93 -20.57
C GLU A 671 -45.16 -6.97 -19.58
N PRO A 672 -46.08 -7.87 -20.02
CA PRO A 672 -46.59 -8.95 -19.18
C PRO A 672 -45.45 -9.92 -18.80
N PRO A 673 -45.50 -10.53 -17.59
CA PRO A 673 -44.42 -11.39 -17.11
C PRO A 673 -44.29 -12.64 -18.00
N ASP A 674 -43.09 -12.83 -18.57
CA ASP A 674 -42.75 -14.02 -19.35
C ASP A 674 -42.54 -15.20 -18.39
N MET A 675 -43.50 -16.14 -18.38
CA MET A 675 -43.58 -17.26 -17.41
C MET A 675 -42.50 -18.35 -17.60
N ASN A 676 -41.44 -18.11 -18.38
CA ASN A 676 -40.46 -19.11 -18.78
C ASN A 676 -39.00 -18.86 -18.33
N LYS A 677 -38.76 -18.00 -17.35
CA LYS A 677 -37.42 -17.86 -16.73
C LYS A 677 -37.46 -17.98 -15.22
N THR A 678 -37.53 -19.22 -14.75
CA THR A 678 -37.03 -19.63 -13.43
C THR A 678 -35.84 -20.56 -13.66
N GLU A 679 -34.64 -20.06 -13.40
CA GLU A 679 -33.49 -20.79 -12.82
C GLU A 679 -32.51 -19.78 -12.22
#